data_AF-A0A5N5PFU5-F1
#
_entry.id   AF-A0A5N5PFU5-F1
#
_cell.length_a   1.000
_cell.length_b   1.000
_cell.length_c   1.000
_cell.angle_alpha   90.00
_cell.angle_beta   90.00
_cell.angle_gamma   90.00
#
_symmetry.space_group_name_H-M   'P 1'
#
loop_
_entity.id
_entity.type
_entity.pdbx_description
1 polymer ?
#
loop_
_entity_poly.entity_id
_entity_poly.type
_entity_poly.pdbx_seq_one_letter_code
_entity_poly.pdbx_strand_id
1 'polypeptide(L)'
;MRRKSSIVSPPTAPGPKKRWREEFLHSLPHYPGPYNVGYMEVEVPARSPRAFSHIRRNHEPALRMDTVLFSVFYPCEQAPADEPSLDTVPWLPRPRTESAHGYARFLQVPSWPVTAYLAGTSMFTKLPAFRNARLAVGWVAGNSGGGEKRKGEDGGEGRRRDDPQSREDGERPRFPVMVFSHGLGGSRTLASSICGGLASYGVVVVAMEHRDGSGARTFVNLPPGKEAHRDLDDEEVDKDRPHTKAEEKQDKKEKKKEKRREKEGKSNRKPPAKSYYKVDYLWPEGNAMDTSPNNPQGVDVELREAQIEMRLGEIEEAYHVLTMINDGRGEEVQKVNLRKKGTVGSSSKGLEGIDWQDWKGRLHLENVTMTGHSFGGATSVQVIRLADRFPWIGQGVLLDAWGPGVPENTGQRIRKPILSIGSEAFMHWQENFDRVEKICREGLDQGVLCWQMTIRGSTHLSQTDFAVLYPNWMALLAKTLVNPRRALFLTVTTILEFLRYTLPAEHRTRFETAWPSEHILETPSSDTMITFDHRPDDKWIAARLKIESEFSLRLSYWVRWRRRRRARRQARRAVPITSAAGAPLGGLIDWDSEIWMHLRPEIDSSSAPSSKTVTPEGEFMSKTASNASVPIASSRT
;
A
#
# COMPACT_ATOMS: atom_id res chain seq x y z
N MET A 1 13.33 18.09 -37.10
CA MET A 1 12.25 17.35 -36.40
C MET A 1 12.83 16.11 -35.76
N ARG A 2 13.14 16.14 -34.46
CA ARG A 2 13.61 14.96 -33.70
C ARG A 2 12.41 14.05 -33.42
N ARG A 3 12.35 12.85 -34.03
CA ARG A 3 11.40 11.81 -33.63
C ARG A 3 11.77 11.36 -32.21
N LYS A 4 10.91 11.66 -31.23
CA LYS A 4 10.99 11.07 -29.89
C LYS A 4 10.84 9.55 -30.06
N SER A 5 11.88 8.77 -29.74
CA SER A 5 11.75 7.32 -29.58
C SER A 5 10.90 7.08 -28.34
N SER A 6 9.60 6.87 -28.52
CA SER A 6 8.72 6.48 -27.43
C SER A 6 9.11 5.08 -26.99
N ILE A 7 9.67 4.94 -25.78
CA ILE A 7 9.71 3.66 -25.08
C ILE A 7 8.25 3.22 -24.96
N VAL A 8 7.85 2.21 -25.74
CA VAL A 8 6.51 1.66 -25.66
C VAL A 8 6.45 0.88 -24.36
N SER A 9 5.71 1.39 -23.37
CA SER A 9 5.49 0.67 -22.11
C SER A 9 4.91 -0.72 -22.41
N PRO A 10 5.33 -1.77 -21.67
CA PRO A 10 4.82 -3.12 -21.90
C PRO A 10 3.29 -3.15 -21.71
N PRO A 11 2.58 -4.04 -22.42
CA PRO A 11 1.13 -4.11 -22.34
C PRO A 11 0.67 -4.45 -20.92
N THR A 12 -0.42 -3.79 -20.48
CA THR A 12 -1.05 -4.06 -19.18
C THR A 12 -1.58 -5.49 -19.11
N ALA A 13 -1.36 -6.16 -17.97
CA ALA A 13 -1.89 -7.49 -17.74
C ALA A 13 -3.44 -7.48 -17.68
N PRO A 14 -4.12 -8.51 -18.22
CA PRO A 14 -5.59 -8.54 -18.31
C PRO A 14 -6.29 -8.63 -16.95
N GLY A 15 -5.61 -9.13 -15.91
CA GLY A 15 -6.16 -9.36 -14.56
C GLY A 15 -7.35 -10.32 -14.54
N PRO A 16 -8.01 -10.48 -13.36
CA PRO A 16 -9.19 -11.33 -13.25
C PRO A 16 -10.38 -10.75 -14.02
N LYS A 17 -11.20 -11.63 -14.61
CA LYS A 17 -12.48 -11.26 -15.23
C LYS A 17 -13.43 -10.75 -14.14
N LYS A 18 -14.03 -9.57 -14.38
CA LYS A 18 -15.06 -9.02 -13.48
C LYS A 18 -16.29 -9.91 -13.50
N ARG A 19 -16.87 -10.17 -12.33
CA ARG A 19 -18.13 -10.90 -12.21
C ARG A 19 -19.29 -9.97 -12.57
N TRP A 20 -20.41 -10.53 -13.03
CA TRP A 20 -21.62 -9.76 -13.36
C TRP A 20 -22.02 -8.75 -12.28
N ARG A 21 -21.97 -9.13 -10.99
CA ARG A 21 -22.26 -8.22 -9.87
C ARG A 21 -21.37 -6.97 -9.82
N GLU A 22 -20.12 -7.09 -10.24
CA GLU A 22 -19.12 -6.00 -10.25
C GLU A 22 -19.31 -5.04 -11.44
N GLU A 23 -20.21 -5.37 -12.36
CA GLU A 23 -20.66 -4.45 -13.42
C GLU A 23 -21.73 -3.47 -12.93
N PHE A 24 -22.49 -3.85 -11.89
CA PHE A 24 -23.58 -3.04 -11.32
C PHE A 24 -23.21 -2.41 -9.97
N LEU A 25 -22.36 -3.08 -9.18
CA LEU A 25 -21.86 -2.61 -7.89
C LEU A 25 -20.45 -2.00 -8.00
N HIS A 26 -19.93 -1.44 -6.91
CA HIS A 26 -18.60 -0.84 -6.90
C HIS A 26 -17.52 -1.89 -7.20
N SER A 27 -16.61 -1.57 -8.11
CA SER A 27 -15.47 -2.41 -8.45
C SER A 27 -14.18 -1.61 -8.52
N LEU A 28 -13.09 -2.25 -8.11
CA LEU A 28 -11.76 -1.66 -8.19
C LEU A 28 -11.28 -1.58 -9.66
N PRO A 29 -10.42 -0.61 -10.00
CA PRO A 29 -9.74 -0.57 -11.29
C PRO A 29 -8.75 -1.75 -11.41
N HIS A 30 -8.52 -2.24 -12.62
CA HIS A 30 -7.40 -3.15 -12.88
C HIS A 30 -6.07 -2.46 -12.60
N TYR A 31 -5.08 -3.24 -12.16
CA TYR A 31 -3.72 -2.72 -11.96
C TYR A 31 -3.06 -2.44 -13.32
N PRO A 32 -2.32 -1.33 -13.46
CA PRO A 32 -1.87 -0.84 -14.77
C PRO A 32 -0.60 -1.53 -15.29
N GLY A 33 0.15 -2.23 -14.44
CA GLY A 33 1.43 -2.83 -14.80
C GLY A 33 1.35 -4.10 -15.62
N PRO A 34 2.50 -4.58 -16.10
CA PRO A 34 2.58 -5.73 -17.00
C PRO A 34 2.46 -7.10 -16.32
N TYR A 35 2.63 -7.19 -15.00
CA TYR A 35 2.40 -8.43 -14.26
C TYR A 35 0.95 -8.54 -13.79
N ASN A 36 0.39 -9.75 -13.82
CA ASN A 36 -0.75 -10.05 -12.98
C ASN A 36 -0.32 -10.01 -11.51
N VAL A 37 -1.29 -9.84 -10.61
CA VAL A 37 -1.01 -9.73 -9.17
C VAL A 37 -1.56 -10.94 -8.44
N GLY A 38 -0.68 -11.66 -7.77
CA GLY A 38 -1.00 -12.67 -6.78
C GLY A 38 -1.25 -12.05 -5.40
N TYR A 39 -1.97 -12.77 -4.56
CA TYR A 39 -2.28 -12.37 -3.20
C TYR A 39 -2.29 -13.56 -2.24
N MET A 40 -1.61 -13.45 -1.11
CA MET A 40 -1.65 -14.43 -0.02
C MET A 40 -1.78 -13.74 1.35
N GLU A 41 -2.25 -14.48 2.35
CA GLU A 41 -2.50 -13.98 3.71
C GLU A 41 -1.79 -14.86 4.72
N VAL A 42 -0.94 -14.25 5.54
CA VAL A 42 -0.10 -14.95 6.51
C VAL A 42 -0.42 -14.42 7.90
N GLU A 43 -0.86 -15.29 8.79
CA GLU A 43 -0.97 -15.02 10.22
C GLU A 43 -0.20 -16.08 10.98
N VAL A 44 0.88 -15.69 11.66
CA VAL A 44 1.69 -16.63 12.44
C VAL A 44 1.81 -16.15 13.88
N PRO A 45 1.98 -17.07 14.85
CA PRO A 45 2.28 -16.70 16.22
C PRO A 45 3.54 -15.83 16.29
N ALA A 46 3.50 -14.76 17.07
CA ALA A 46 4.69 -13.96 17.32
C ALA A 46 5.73 -14.80 18.08
N ARG A 47 7.02 -14.60 17.77
CA ARG A 47 8.12 -15.29 18.48
C ARG A 47 8.19 -14.90 19.96
N SER A 48 7.85 -13.64 20.28
CA SER A 48 7.80 -13.12 21.65
C SER A 48 6.44 -12.44 21.92
N PRO A 49 5.39 -13.21 22.26
CA PRO A 49 4.10 -12.66 22.61
C PRO A 49 4.17 -11.82 23.89
N ARG A 50 3.83 -10.53 23.81
CA ARG A 50 3.95 -9.59 24.93
C ARG A 50 3.02 -8.38 24.82
N ALA A 51 2.85 -7.69 25.94
CA ALA A 51 2.29 -6.34 25.96
C ALA A 51 3.37 -5.30 25.58
N PHE A 52 2.96 -4.22 24.93
CA PHE A 52 3.82 -3.13 24.48
C PHE A 52 3.65 -1.86 25.31
N SER A 53 2.68 -1.83 26.20
CA SER A 53 2.48 -0.73 27.14
C SER A 53 1.83 -1.21 28.43
N HIS A 54 1.75 -0.30 29.39
CA HIS A 54 1.01 -0.49 30.63
C HIS A 54 -0.47 -0.13 30.50
N ILE A 55 -0.92 0.34 29.33
CA ILE A 55 -2.31 0.71 29.07
C ILE A 55 -3.17 -0.55 29.12
N ARG A 56 -4.20 -0.53 29.96
CA ARG A 56 -5.13 -1.64 30.17
C ARG A 56 -6.54 -1.31 29.73
N ARG A 57 -7.30 -2.34 29.36
CA ARG A 57 -8.73 -2.28 29.09
C ARG A 57 -9.40 -3.52 29.67
N ASN A 58 -10.44 -3.34 30.48
CA ASN A 58 -11.07 -4.45 31.22
C ASN A 58 -10.04 -5.28 32.03
N HIS A 59 -9.10 -4.59 32.69
CA HIS A 59 -7.93 -5.16 33.39
C HIS A 59 -6.93 -5.97 32.55
N GLU A 60 -7.12 -6.07 31.23
CA GLU A 60 -6.22 -6.77 30.30
C GLU A 60 -5.31 -5.77 29.56
N PRO A 61 -4.08 -6.14 29.17
CA PRO A 61 -3.23 -5.27 28.36
C PRO A 61 -3.90 -4.91 27.02
N ALA A 62 -4.09 -3.62 26.76
CA ALA A 62 -4.78 -3.14 25.56
C ALA A 62 -3.95 -3.28 24.28
N LEU A 63 -2.62 -3.16 24.40
CA LEU A 63 -1.66 -3.29 23.29
C LEU A 63 -0.83 -4.56 23.46
N ARG A 64 -1.42 -5.69 23.10
CA ARG A 64 -0.80 -7.02 23.19
C ARG A 64 -0.66 -7.65 21.82
N MET A 65 0.56 -8.07 21.50
CA MET A 65 0.88 -8.80 20.28
C MET A 65 0.99 -10.30 20.59
N ASP A 66 0.04 -11.10 20.13
CA ASP A 66 0.14 -12.57 20.17
C ASP A 66 0.44 -13.19 18.80
N THR A 67 0.04 -12.52 17.72
CA THR A 67 0.29 -12.93 16.33
C THR A 67 0.63 -11.73 15.46
N VAL A 68 1.33 -11.97 14.36
CA VAL A 68 1.49 -11.00 13.27
C VAL A 68 0.58 -11.40 12.11
N LEU A 69 -0.11 -10.43 11.50
CA LEU A 69 -0.93 -10.63 10.30
C LEU A 69 -0.54 -9.66 9.21
N PHE A 70 -0.32 -10.18 8.00
CA PHE A 70 -0.11 -9.36 6.82
C PHE A 70 -0.61 -10.08 5.56
N SER A 71 -0.80 -9.29 4.51
CA SER A 71 -1.08 -9.76 3.16
C SER A 71 0.10 -9.46 2.26
N VAL A 72 0.39 -10.36 1.32
CA VAL A 72 1.45 -10.13 0.32
C VAL A 72 0.81 -10.01 -1.05
N PHE A 73 0.98 -8.85 -1.69
CA PHE A 73 0.71 -8.61 -3.10
C PHE A 73 2.01 -8.83 -3.87
N TYR A 74 1.99 -9.66 -4.91
CA TYR A 74 3.21 -10.03 -5.63
C TYR A 74 2.96 -10.21 -7.13
N PRO A 75 3.96 -10.00 -7.99
CA PRO A 75 3.86 -10.31 -9.42
C PRO A 75 3.66 -11.82 -9.62
N CYS A 76 2.61 -12.21 -10.32
CA CYS A 76 2.30 -13.61 -10.60
C CYS A 76 2.25 -13.90 -12.10
N GLU A 77 2.38 -15.18 -12.46
CA GLU A 77 2.22 -15.62 -13.85
C GLU A 77 0.80 -15.36 -14.36
N GLN A 78 0.68 -15.23 -15.69
CA GLN A 78 -0.62 -15.28 -16.34
C GLN A 78 -1.13 -16.72 -16.27
N ALA A 79 -2.27 -16.93 -15.61
CA ALA A 79 -2.95 -18.21 -15.67
C ALA A 79 -3.20 -18.57 -17.16
N PRO A 80 -2.80 -19.77 -17.62
CA PRO A 80 -3.12 -20.25 -18.95
C PRO A 80 -4.62 -20.09 -19.24
N ALA A 81 -4.97 -19.79 -20.50
CA ALA A 81 -6.37 -19.53 -20.88
C ALA A 81 -7.33 -20.70 -20.54
N ASP A 82 -6.76 -21.91 -20.42
CA ASP A 82 -7.47 -23.17 -20.21
C ASP A 82 -7.46 -23.67 -18.74
N GLU A 83 -6.80 -22.95 -17.82
CA GLU A 83 -6.84 -23.31 -16.39
C GLU A 83 -8.14 -22.85 -15.70
N PRO A 84 -8.66 -23.61 -14.73
CA PRO A 84 -9.78 -23.16 -13.92
C PRO A 84 -9.47 -21.80 -13.28
N SER A 85 -10.43 -20.88 -13.34
CA SER A 85 -10.21 -19.50 -12.91
C SER A 85 -9.71 -19.46 -11.47
N LEU A 86 -8.48 -18.99 -11.25
CA LEU A 86 -7.91 -18.81 -9.92
C LEU A 86 -8.85 -17.98 -9.03
N ASP A 87 -8.92 -18.35 -7.74
CA ASP A 87 -9.83 -17.74 -6.79
C ASP A 87 -9.58 -16.23 -6.63
N THR A 88 -10.64 -15.42 -6.74
CA THR A 88 -10.55 -13.98 -6.50
C THR A 88 -10.72 -13.63 -5.03
N VAL A 89 -9.92 -12.68 -4.58
CA VAL A 89 -9.84 -12.25 -3.18
C VAL A 89 -10.89 -11.18 -2.87
N PRO A 90 -11.63 -11.24 -1.75
CA PRO A 90 -12.52 -10.15 -1.36
C PRO A 90 -11.72 -8.91 -0.93
N TRP A 91 -12.24 -7.72 -1.26
CA TRP A 91 -11.67 -6.46 -0.78
C TRP A 91 -11.92 -6.25 0.72
N LEU A 92 -13.17 -6.38 1.17
CA LEU A 92 -13.49 -6.24 2.58
C LEU A 92 -13.04 -7.50 3.36
N PRO A 93 -12.28 -7.35 4.46
CA PRO A 93 -11.86 -8.48 5.29
C PRO A 93 -13.03 -9.31 5.80
N ARG A 94 -12.74 -10.56 6.16
CA ARG A 94 -13.72 -11.47 6.76
C ARG A 94 -13.60 -11.45 8.29
N PRO A 95 -14.70 -11.71 9.02
CA PRO A 95 -16.09 -11.70 8.55
C PRO A 95 -16.51 -10.29 8.10
N ARG A 96 -17.26 -10.21 7.00
CA ARG A 96 -17.55 -8.93 6.34
C ARG A 96 -18.49 -8.04 7.17
N THR A 97 -19.48 -8.65 7.80
CA THR A 97 -20.39 -7.98 8.73
C THR A 97 -19.64 -7.40 9.91
N GLU A 98 -18.69 -8.16 10.45
CA GLU A 98 -17.84 -7.67 11.54
C GLU A 98 -16.90 -6.56 11.10
N SER A 99 -16.34 -6.64 9.90
CA SER A 99 -15.53 -5.54 9.35
C SER A 99 -16.38 -4.27 9.20
N ALA A 100 -17.63 -4.40 8.75
CA ALA A 100 -18.59 -3.28 8.70
C ALA A 100 -18.91 -2.73 10.10
N HIS A 101 -19.05 -3.61 11.11
CA HIS A 101 -19.22 -3.20 12.50
C HIS A 101 -18.01 -2.44 13.04
N GLY A 102 -16.80 -2.85 12.69
CA GLY A 102 -15.57 -2.13 13.01
C GLY A 102 -15.57 -0.71 12.44
N TYR A 103 -15.89 -0.57 11.15
CA TYR A 103 -16.04 0.75 10.54
C TYR A 103 -17.15 1.59 11.19
N ALA A 104 -18.28 0.98 11.53
CA ALA A 104 -19.35 1.69 12.24
C ALA A 104 -18.91 2.21 13.60
N ARG A 105 -18.16 1.40 14.36
CA ARG A 105 -17.58 1.82 15.65
C ARG A 105 -16.54 2.92 15.48
N PHE A 106 -15.63 2.78 14.53
CA PHE A 106 -14.65 3.83 14.20
C PHE A 106 -15.31 5.15 13.79
N LEU A 107 -16.43 5.09 13.08
CA LEU A 107 -17.21 6.28 12.69
C LEU A 107 -18.18 6.75 13.78
N GLN A 108 -18.27 6.05 14.91
CA GLN A 108 -19.22 6.30 16.00
C GLN A 108 -20.70 6.38 15.55
N VAL A 109 -21.08 5.53 14.60
CA VAL A 109 -22.45 5.42 14.09
C VAL A 109 -23.02 4.02 14.36
N PRO A 110 -24.37 3.85 14.35
CA PRO A 110 -24.98 2.53 14.45
C PRO A 110 -24.43 1.56 13.40
N SER A 111 -24.38 0.27 13.71
CA SER A 111 -23.79 -0.73 12.82
C SER A 111 -24.66 -1.04 11.59
N TRP A 112 -25.98 -1.06 11.76
CA TRP A 112 -26.90 -1.48 10.70
C TRP A 112 -26.87 -0.58 9.44
N PRO A 113 -26.81 0.77 9.50
CA PRO A 113 -26.75 1.62 8.31
C PRO A 113 -25.44 1.41 7.55
N VAL A 114 -24.32 1.30 8.26
CA VAL A 114 -23.00 1.05 7.66
C VAL A 114 -22.97 -0.32 6.99
N THR A 115 -23.45 -1.36 7.69
CA THR A 115 -23.56 -2.72 7.14
C THR A 115 -24.46 -2.75 5.91
N ALA A 116 -25.63 -2.10 5.94
CA ALA A 116 -26.54 -2.02 4.81
C ALA A 116 -25.91 -1.28 3.63
N TYR A 117 -25.25 -0.15 3.88
CA TYR A 117 -24.57 0.64 2.86
C TYR A 117 -23.43 -0.15 2.20
N LEU A 118 -22.56 -0.79 3.00
CA LEU A 118 -21.48 -1.64 2.47
C LEU A 118 -22.05 -2.84 1.71
N ALA A 119 -23.09 -3.50 2.23
CA ALA A 119 -23.74 -4.64 1.57
C ALA A 119 -24.30 -4.25 0.18
N GLY A 120 -24.90 -3.06 0.08
CA GLY A 120 -25.43 -2.51 -1.16
C GLY A 120 -24.39 -1.89 -2.10
N THR A 121 -23.12 -1.80 -1.70
CA THR A 121 -22.08 -1.13 -2.51
C THR A 121 -20.82 -1.95 -2.73
N SER A 122 -20.03 -2.24 -1.68
CA SER A 122 -18.64 -2.73 -1.79
C SER A 122 -18.33 -4.02 -1.01
N MET A 123 -19.24 -4.51 -0.18
CA MET A 123 -19.01 -5.67 0.69
C MET A 123 -18.57 -6.91 -0.08
N PHE A 124 -19.04 -7.05 -1.33
CA PHE A 124 -18.73 -8.18 -2.20
C PHE A 124 -17.70 -7.87 -3.28
N THR A 125 -17.15 -6.66 -3.29
CA THR A 125 -16.09 -6.25 -4.23
C THR A 125 -14.89 -7.16 -4.11
N LYS A 126 -14.28 -7.47 -5.26
CA LYS A 126 -13.08 -8.28 -5.35
C LYS A 126 -11.86 -7.42 -5.59
N LEU A 127 -10.74 -7.85 -5.02
CA LEU A 127 -9.43 -7.36 -5.43
C LEU A 127 -9.15 -7.85 -6.85
N PRO A 128 -8.56 -7.01 -7.71
CA PRO A 128 -7.99 -7.41 -9.01
C PRO A 128 -6.76 -8.33 -8.90
N ALA A 129 -6.77 -9.29 -7.97
CA ALA A 129 -5.66 -10.17 -7.65
C ALA A 129 -6.11 -11.63 -7.51
N PHE A 130 -5.18 -12.54 -7.79
CA PHE A 130 -5.38 -13.99 -7.77
C PHE A 130 -4.85 -14.60 -6.48
N ARG A 131 -5.67 -15.40 -5.78
CA ARG A 131 -5.27 -16.03 -4.53
C ARG A 131 -4.26 -17.15 -4.77
N ASN A 132 -3.13 -17.11 -4.06
CA ASN A 132 -2.10 -18.15 -4.06
C ASN A 132 -1.64 -18.51 -5.47
N ALA A 133 -1.54 -17.52 -6.37
CA ALA A 133 -1.05 -17.72 -7.72
C ALA A 133 0.46 -17.99 -7.69
N ARG A 134 0.97 -18.64 -8.73
CA ARG A 134 2.40 -18.89 -8.86
C ARG A 134 3.17 -17.58 -9.02
N LEU A 135 4.27 -17.42 -8.28
CA LEU A 135 5.16 -16.26 -8.39
C LEU A 135 5.73 -16.17 -9.82
N ALA A 136 5.83 -14.96 -10.38
CA ALA A 136 6.33 -14.78 -11.74
C ALA A 136 7.76 -15.36 -11.89
N VAL A 137 7.99 -16.23 -12.87
CA VAL A 137 9.29 -16.90 -13.09
C VAL A 137 10.18 -16.20 -14.12
N GLY A 138 9.61 -15.31 -14.92
CA GLY A 138 10.30 -14.59 -15.99
C GLY A 138 10.11 -13.08 -15.89
N TRP A 139 11.08 -12.35 -16.44
CA TRP A 139 10.98 -10.90 -16.63
C TRP A 139 9.99 -10.60 -17.76
N VAL A 140 9.12 -9.60 -17.58
CA VAL A 140 8.32 -9.09 -18.71
C VAL A 140 9.31 -8.48 -19.71
N ALA A 141 9.47 -9.13 -20.86
CA ALA A 141 10.37 -8.68 -21.91
C ALA A 141 9.96 -7.29 -22.41
N GLY A 142 10.74 -6.27 -22.05
CA GLY A 142 10.84 -5.06 -22.86
C GLY A 142 11.62 -5.42 -24.12
N ASN A 143 10.92 -5.55 -25.25
CA ASN A 143 11.46 -5.60 -26.62
C ASN A 143 12.95 -5.96 -26.75
N SER A 144 13.30 -7.23 -26.51
CA SER A 144 14.56 -7.80 -26.98
C SER A 144 14.22 -8.64 -28.20
N GLY A 145 14.43 -8.07 -29.39
CA GLY A 145 14.52 -8.75 -30.70
C GLY A 145 13.38 -9.71 -31.06
N GLY A 146 12.66 -9.40 -32.14
CA GLY A 146 11.78 -10.37 -32.79
C GLY A 146 12.56 -11.64 -33.13
N GLY A 147 12.39 -12.68 -32.31
CA GLY A 147 12.64 -14.05 -32.72
C GLY A 147 11.56 -14.41 -33.71
N GLU A 148 11.86 -14.24 -34.99
CA GLU A 148 11.12 -14.88 -36.08
C GLU A 148 10.81 -16.31 -35.66
N LYS A 149 9.52 -16.62 -35.54
CA LYS A 149 9.05 -18.00 -35.63
C LYS A 149 9.42 -18.50 -37.03
N ARG A 150 10.62 -19.06 -37.19
CA ARG A 150 10.92 -19.93 -38.32
C ARG A 150 9.94 -21.10 -38.23
N LYS A 151 8.94 -21.08 -39.12
CA LYS A 151 8.15 -22.26 -39.47
C LYS A 151 9.11 -23.28 -40.07
N GLY A 152 9.61 -24.20 -39.25
CA GLY A 152 10.08 -25.49 -39.72
C GLY A 152 8.88 -26.42 -39.78
N GLU A 153 8.43 -26.70 -40.99
CA GLU A 153 7.63 -27.89 -41.28
C GLU A 153 8.54 -29.10 -41.01
N ASP A 154 8.22 -29.93 -40.02
CA ASP A 154 8.25 -31.37 -40.23
C ASP A 154 7.40 -32.10 -39.18
N GLY A 155 6.71 -33.14 -39.65
CA GLY A 155 5.75 -33.93 -38.89
C GLY A 155 6.41 -34.86 -37.87
N GLY A 156 5.73 -35.08 -36.75
CA GLY A 156 6.13 -36.08 -35.77
C GLY A 156 5.32 -35.99 -34.49
N GLU A 157 4.33 -36.88 -34.35
CA GLU A 157 3.63 -37.13 -33.10
C GLU A 157 4.63 -37.56 -32.02
N GLY A 158 4.80 -36.73 -30.99
CA GLY A 158 5.60 -37.06 -29.82
C GLY A 158 5.10 -36.27 -28.63
N ARG A 159 4.45 -36.96 -27.68
CA ARG A 159 4.13 -36.42 -26.34
C ARG A 159 5.42 -35.88 -25.72
N ARG A 160 5.62 -34.56 -25.73
CA ARG A 160 6.66 -33.91 -24.93
C ARG A 160 6.26 -34.04 -23.46
N ARG A 161 6.92 -34.95 -22.75
CA ARG A 161 7.05 -34.86 -21.31
C ARG A 161 7.86 -33.60 -21.05
N ASP A 162 7.24 -32.62 -20.41
CA ASP A 162 7.94 -31.44 -19.90
C ASP A 162 8.96 -31.91 -18.85
N ASP A 163 10.22 -32.01 -19.27
CA ASP A 163 11.35 -32.27 -18.39
C ASP A 163 11.74 -30.96 -17.67
N PRO A 164 11.57 -30.85 -16.34
CA PRO A 164 11.84 -29.62 -15.58
C PRO A 164 13.32 -29.20 -15.55
N GLN A 165 14.24 -30.06 -16.02
CA GLN A 165 15.68 -29.85 -15.90
C GLN A 165 16.36 -29.20 -17.11
N SER A 166 15.62 -28.81 -18.15
CA SER A 166 16.20 -28.20 -19.38
C SER A 166 16.15 -26.67 -19.44
N ARG A 167 15.81 -25.98 -18.34
CA ARG A 167 15.79 -24.50 -18.26
C ARG A 167 16.85 -23.97 -17.30
N GLU A 168 18.12 -24.13 -17.64
CA GLU A 168 19.19 -23.35 -17.02
C GLU A 168 19.72 -22.29 -18.00
N ASP A 169 20.10 -21.15 -17.44
CA ASP A 169 20.68 -19.93 -18.05
C ASP A 169 19.73 -18.80 -18.50
N GLY A 170 18.72 -18.54 -17.68
CA GLY A 170 18.13 -17.20 -17.52
C GLY A 170 17.72 -16.99 -16.07
N GLU A 171 18.53 -16.27 -15.28
CA GLU A 171 18.28 -16.06 -13.84
C GLU A 171 16.84 -15.58 -13.56
N ARG A 172 16.10 -16.35 -12.75
CA ARG A 172 14.75 -16.03 -12.30
C ARG A 172 14.74 -14.66 -11.59
N PRO A 173 13.66 -13.84 -11.74
CA PRO A 173 13.65 -12.49 -11.18
C PRO A 173 13.69 -12.47 -9.66
N ARG A 174 14.58 -11.67 -9.07
CA ARG A 174 14.49 -11.26 -7.66
C ARG A 174 13.71 -9.96 -7.57
N PHE A 175 12.82 -9.83 -6.60
CA PHE A 175 11.87 -8.73 -6.51
C PHE A 175 12.20 -7.79 -5.33
N PRO A 176 12.18 -6.46 -5.55
CA PRO A 176 12.18 -5.49 -4.48
C PRO A 176 11.01 -5.72 -3.53
N VAL A 177 11.24 -5.55 -2.23
CA VAL A 177 10.21 -5.69 -1.20
C VAL A 177 9.83 -4.33 -0.64
N MET A 178 8.53 -4.14 -0.40
CA MET A 178 7.98 -2.96 0.26
C MET A 178 7.02 -3.39 1.37
N VAL A 179 7.18 -2.85 2.58
CA VAL A 179 6.24 -3.04 3.68
C VAL A 179 5.29 -1.85 3.72
N PHE A 180 3.97 -2.10 3.72
CA PHE A 180 2.93 -1.08 3.78
C PHE A 180 2.23 -1.09 5.14
N SER A 181 2.26 0.03 5.85
CA SER A 181 1.55 0.26 7.11
C SER A 181 0.31 1.15 6.90
N HIS A 182 -0.85 0.72 7.39
CA HIS A 182 -2.10 1.48 7.25
C HIS A 182 -2.28 2.57 8.31
N GLY A 183 -3.11 3.56 7.99
CA GLY A 183 -3.54 4.62 8.92
C GLY A 183 -4.57 4.17 9.96
N LEU A 184 -5.04 5.12 10.77
CA LEU A 184 -6.12 4.92 11.75
C LEU A 184 -7.44 4.55 11.04
N GLY A 185 -8.19 3.60 11.61
CA GLY A 185 -9.36 3.01 10.96
C GLY A 185 -9.04 2.16 9.71
N GLY A 186 -7.76 1.94 9.43
CA GLY A 186 -7.28 1.21 8.27
C GLY A 186 -7.41 -0.32 8.39
N SER A 187 -7.00 -0.99 7.32
CA SER A 187 -6.77 -2.44 7.27
C SER A 187 -5.79 -2.79 6.14
N ARG A 188 -5.27 -4.01 6.13
CA ARG A 188 -4.31 -4.50 5.11
C ARG A 188 -4.84 -4.50 3.67
N THR A 189 -6.15 -4.35 3.48
CA THR A 189 -6.77 -4.31 2.14
C THR A 189 -7.25 -2.93 1.73
N LEU A 190 -7.13 -1.91 2.59
CA LEU A 190 -7.69 -0.59 2.31
C LEU A 190 -6.90 0.22 1.25
N ALA A 191 -5.62 -0.11 1.05
CA ALA A 191 -4.75 0.51 0.04
C ALA A 191 -4.42 -0.46 -1.11
N SER A 192 -5.31 -1.40 -1.42
CA SER A 192 -5.04 -2.46 -2.40
C SER A 192 -4.76 -1.93 -3.81
N SER A 193 -5.33 -0.78 -4.20
CA SER A 193 -5.04 -0.11 -5.48
C SER A 193 -3.58 0.34 -5.59
N ILE A 194 -2.98 0.79 -4.48
CA ILE A 194 -1.55 1.17 -4.44
C ILE A 194 -0.68 -0.08 -4.35
N CYS A 195 -0.96 -0.98 -3.40
CA CYS A 195 -0.17 -2.20 -3.19
C CYS A 195 -0.16 -3.10 -4.43
N GLY A 196 -1.33 -3.35 -5.03
CA GLY A 196 -1.44 -4.12 -6.26
C GLY A 196 -0.94 -3.36 -7.49
N GLY A 197 -1.05 -2.02 -7.51
CA GLY A 197 -0.43 -1.19 -8.55
C GLY A 197 1.08 -1.39 -8.60
N LEU A 198 1.76 -1.29 -7.45
CA LEU A 198 3.19 -1.54 -7.33
C LEU A 198 3.56 -3.01 -7.64
N ALA A 199 2.75 -3.97 -7.17
CA ALA A 199 2.97 -5.38 -7.47
C ALA A 199 2.86 -5.72 -8.95
N SER A 200 1.95 -5.06 -9.67
CA SER A 200 1.83 -5.22 -11.13
C SER A 200 3.07 -4.73 -11.89
N TYR A 201 3.94 -3.94 -11.25
CA TYR A 201 5.22 -3.48 -11.78
C TYR A 201 6.43 -4.25 -11.23
N GLY A 202 6.21 -5.35 -10.51
CA GLY A 202 7.28 -6.23 -10.04
C GLY A 202 7.79 -5.93 -8.63
N VAL A 203 7.05 -5.19 -7.80
CA VAL A 203 7.39 -4.99 -6.37
C VAL A 203 6.59 -5.95 -5.50
N VAL A 204 7.23 -6.72 -4.61
CA VAL A 204 6.49 -7.50 -3.60
C VAL A 204 6.07 -6.58 -2.47
N VAL A 205 4.76 -6.37 -2.27
CA VAL A 205 4.22 -5.46 -1.26
C VAL A 205 3.57 -6.24 -0.12
N VAL A 206 4.06 -6.02 1.09
CA VAL A 206 3.64 -6.66 2.33
C VAL A 206 2.76 -5.68 3.11
N ALA A 207 1.45 -5.80 2.97
CA ALA A 207 0.49 -4.94 3.65
C ALA A 207 0.17 -5.48 5.05
N MET A 208 0.60 -4.73 6.07
CA MET A 208 0.41 -5.09 7.48
C MET A 208 -1.06 -4.94 7.89
N GLU A 209 -1.51 -5.79 8.81
CA GLU A 209 -2.67 -5.52 9.63
C GLU A 209 -2.25 -5.40 11.09
N HIS A 210 -2.29 -4.16 11.60
CA HIS A 210 -1.85 -3.86 12.95
C HIS A 210 -2.89 -4.29 13.99
N ARG A 211 -2.43 -4.88 15.10
CA ARG A 211 -3.23 -5.39 16.22
C ARG A 211 -3.20 -4.47 17.44
N ASP A 212 -2.65 -3.28 17.26
CA ASP A 212 -2.45 -2.19 18.23
C ASP A 212 -3.73 -1.39 18.55
N GLY A 213 -4.90 -1.82 18.06
CA GLY A 213 -6.15 -1.08 18.19
C GLY A 213 -6.23 0.16 17.30
N SER A 214 -5.37 0.31 16.29
CA SER A 214 -5.45 1.44 15.36
C SER A 214 -6.32 1.16 14.12
N GLY A 215 -6.53 -0.11 13.77
CA GLY A 215 -7.40 -0.52 12.67
C GLY A 215 -8.89 -0.43 13.02
N ALA A 216 -9.77 -0.45 12.01
CA ALA A 216 -11.21 -0.39 12.27
C ALA A 216 -11.72 -1.57 13.10
N ARG A 217 -11.24 -2.78 12.78
CA ARG A 217 -11.40 -4.01 13.57
C ARG A 217 -10.47 -5.06 13.01
N THR A 218 -9.93 -5.89 13.89
CA THR A 218 -9.19 -7.07 13.46
C THR A 218 -9.35 -8.26 14.41
N PHE A 219 -8.96 -9.45 13.95
CA PHE A 219 -9.13 -10.72 14.67
C PHE A 219 -7.81 -11.45 14.86
N VAL A 220 -7.44 -11.71 16.11
CA VAL A 220 -6.23 -12.45 16.48
C VAL A 220 -6.60 -13.90 16.72
N ASN A 221 -6.19 -14.79 15.81
CA ASN A 221 -6.34 -16.22 15.99
C ASN A 221 -5.26 -16.72 16.97
N LEU A 222 -5.60 -17.66 17.84
CA LEU A 222 -4.66 -18.24 18.79
C LEU A 222 -4.20 -19.63 18.32
N PRO A 223 -2.95 -20.04 18.62
CA PRO A 223 -2.50 -21.41 18.43
C PRO A 223 -3.42 -22.43 19.12
N PRO A 224 -3.50 -23.67 18.60
CA PRO A 224 -4.23 -24.75 19.26
C PRO A 224 -3.82 -24.91 20.74
N GLY A 225 -4.81 -25.09 21.62
CA GLY A 225 -4.59 -25.24 23.07
C GLY A 225 -4.46 -23.93 23.85
N LYS A 226 -4.49 -22.76 23.19
CA LYS A 226 -4.64 -21.46 23.85
C LYS A 226 -6.09 -20.97 23.75
N GLU A 227 -6.62 -20.45 24.85
CA GLU A 227 -7.97 -19.92 24.94
C GLU A 227 -7.92 -18.39 25.04
N ALA A 228 -8.82 -17.69 24.36
CA ALA A 228 -8.94 -16.24 24.46
C ALA A 228 -9.65 -15.85 25.77
N HIS A 229 -9.06 -14.90 26.52
CA HIS A 229 -9.58 -14.48 27.82
C HIS A 229 -10.81 -13.55 27.75
N ARG A 230 -11.04 -12.81 26.66
CA ARG A 230 -12.29 -12.14 26.21
C ARG A 230 -11.98 -11.23 24.99
N ASP A 231 -12.99 -10.65 24.35
CA ASP A 231 -12.79 -9.64 23.29
C ASP A 231 -12.35 -8.31 23.93
N LEU A 232 -11.48 -7.54 23.26
CA LEU A 232 -11.17 -6.17 23.64
C LEU A 232 -12.22 -5.25 22.99
N ASP A 233 -13.40 -5.17 23.60
CA ASP A 233 -14.48 -4.24 23.22
C ASP A 233 -14.66 -3.10 24.22
N ASP A 234 -15.56 -2.15 23.90
CA ASP A 234 -15.40 -0.76 24.30
C ASP A 234 -15.68 -0.38 25.76
N GLU A 235 -15.86 -1.34 26.66
CA GLU A 235 -16.02 -1.00 28.09
C GLU A 235 -14.68 -0.47 28.65
N GLU A 236 -14.79 0.48 29.57
CA GLU A 236 -13.84 1.57 29.84
C GLU A 236 -12.37 1.14 30.03
N VAL A 237 -11.45 2.06 29.69
CA VAL A 237 -10.02 1.94 29.99
C VAL A 237 -9.88 1.97 31.51
N ASP A 238 -9.64 0.82 32.12
CA ASP A 238 -9.51 0.72 33.57
C ASP A 238 -8.12 1.17 33.98
N LYS A 239 -8.02 2.35 34.60
CA LYS A 239 -6.83 2.80 35.30
C LYS A 239 -7.01 2.56 36.78
N ASP A 240 -5.94 2.06 37.41
CA ASP A 240 -5.77 1.83 38.85
C ASP A 240 -6.15 3.06 39.70
N ARG A 241 -7.45 3.33 39.87
CA ARG A 241 -7.98 4.22 40.91
C ARG A 241 -8.59 3.35 42.00
N PRO A 242 -8.34 3.63 43.29
CA PRO A 242 -8.94 2.86 44.37
C PRO A 242 -10.47 2.94 44.27
N HIS A 243 -11.13 1.78 44.18
CA HIS A 243 -12.58 1.65 44.08
C HIS A 243 -13.28 2.45 45.18
N THR A 244 -14.24 3.29 44.79
CA THR A 244 -15.11 3.95 45.76
C THR A 244 -16.12 2.93 46.32
N LYS A 245 -16.56 3.12 47.57
CA LYS A 245 -17.58 2.26 48.22
C LYS A 245 -18.93 2.20 47.45
N ALA A 246 -19.15 3.12 46.51
CA ALA A 246 -20.31 3.13 45.63
C ALA A 246 -20.16 2.11 44.49
N GLU A 247 -18.96 2.00 43.91
CA GLU A 247 -18.63 1.07 42.82
C GLU A 247 -18.61 -0.39 43.32
N GLU A 248 -18.09 -0.66 44.52
CA GLU A 248 -18.17 -2.00 45.14
C GLU A 248 -19.61 -2.50 45.34
N LYS A 249 -20.55 -1.57 45.57
CA LYS A 249 -21.97 -1.90 45.71
C LYS A 249 -22.61 -2.20 44.35
N GLN A 250 -22.12 -1.56 43.28
CA GLN A 250 -22.59 -1.79 41.92
C GLN A 250 -22.11 -3.14 41.38
N ASP A 251 -20.83 -3.48 41.59
CA ASP A 251 -20.24 -4.78 41.26
C ASP A 251 -20.94 -5.95 41.95
N LYS A 252 -21.26 -5.79 43.24
CA LYS A 252 -22.03 -6.80 43.99
C LYS A 252 -23.45 -6.98 43.43
N LYS A 253 -24.04 -5.91 42.88
CA LYS A 253 -25.38 -5.94 42.27
C LYS A 253 -25.36 -6.62 40.90
N GLU A 254 -24.31 -6.39 40.11
CA GLU A 254 -24.11 -7.01 38.80
C GLU A 254 -23.76 -8.50 38.91
N LYS A 255 -22.84 -8.88 39.80
CA LYS A 255 -22.54 -10.30 40.10
C LYS A 255 -23.78 -11.06 40.59
N LYS A 256 -24.70 -10.39 41.30
CA LYS A 256 -25.97 -10.99 41.74
C LYS A 256 -26.98 -11.13 40.60
N LYS A 257 -26.92 -10.25 39.59
CA LYS A 257 -27.75 -10.27 38.38
C LYS A 257 -27.27 -11.34 37.40
N GLU A 258 -25.96 -11.53 37.29
CA GLU A 258 -25.31 -12.60 36.50
C GLU A 258 -25.60 -13.98 37.10
N LYS A 259 -25.45 -14.16 38.42
CA LYS A 259 -25.86 -15.41 39.12
C LYS A 259 -27.35 -15.72 39.01
N ARG A 260 -28.21 -14.71 38.83
CA ARG A 260 -29.64 -14.90 38.56
C ARG A 260 -29.88 -15.39 37.13
N ARG A 261 -29.15 -14.83 36.16
CA ARG A 261 -29.19 -15.26 34.75
C ARG A 261 -28.66 -16.68 34.54
N GLU A 262 -27.67 -17.13 35.32
CA GLU A 262 -27.20 -18.53 35.31
C GLU A 262 -28.22 -19.52 35.90
N LYS A 263 -29.06 -19.10 36.85
CA LYS A 263 -30.08 -19.95 37.48
C LYS A 263 -31.34 -20.12 36.63
N GLU A 264 -31.64 -19.19 35.74
CA GLU A 264 -32.81 -19.23 34.86
C GLU A 264 -32.47 -19.89 33.50
N GLY A 265 -32.09 -21.16 33.57
CA GLY A 265 -32.15 -22.18 32.52
C GLY A 265 -31.95 -21.81 31.04
N LYS A 266 -30.75 -22.11 30.52
CA LYS A 266 -30.55 -22.83 29.23
C LYS A 266 -29.11 -23.35 29.13
N SER A 267 -28.97 -24.69 29.18
CA SER A 267 -27.76 -25.47 28.82
C SER A 267 -26.46 -25.12 29.56
N ASN A 268 -26.08 -25.98 30.51
CA ASN A 268 -24.79 -26.01 31.22
C ASN A 268 -23.61 -26.48 30.33
N ARG A 269 -23.57 -26.08 29.06
CA ARG A 269 -22.35 -26.16 28.24
C ARG A 269 -21.62 -24.84 28.42
N LYS A 270 -20.46 -24.86 29.08
CA LYS A 270 -19.49 -23.77 28.93
C LYS A 270 -19.42 -23.43 27.43
N PRO A 271 -19.60 -22.16 27.01
CA PRO A 271 -19.41 -21.81 25.62
C PRO A 271 -18.03 -22.33 25.20
N PRO A 272 -17.90 -22.95 24.01
CA PRO A 272 -16.62 -23.48 23.55
C PRO A 272 -15.58 -22.38 23.67
N ALA A 273 -14.43 -22.72 24.25
CA ALA A 273 -13.34 -21.78 24.41
C ALA A 273 -13.04 -21.11 23.07
N LYS A 274 -13.12 -19.78 23.05
CA LYS A 274 -12.96 -19.02 21.82
C LYS A 274 -11.48 -19.08 21.42
N SER A 275 -11.19 -19.63 20.25
CA SER A 275 -9.82 -19.78 19.72
C SER A 275 -9.26 -18.49 19.10
N TYR A 276 -9.92 -17.35 19.34
CA TYR A 276 -9.55 -16.04 18.84
C TYR A 276 -10.12 -14.94 19.73
N TYR A 277 -9.52 -13.76 19.67
CA TYR A 277 -10.12 -12.53 20.21
C TYR A 277 -10.18 -11.45 19.14
N LYS A 278 -11.05 -10.48 19.38
CA LYS A 278 -11.27 -9.33 18.52
C LYS A 278 -10.61 -8.10 19.13
N VAL A 279 -10.00 -7.29 18.28
CA VAL A 279 -9.43 -5.99 18.62
C VAL A 279 -10.16 -4.92 17.83
N ASP A 280 -10.84 -4.03 18.54
CA ASP A 280 -11.51 -2.85 17.98
C ASP A 280 -10.60 -1.62 17.99
N TYR A 281 -11.02 -0.57 17.29
CA TYR A 281 -10.33 0.72 17.35
C TYR A 281 -10.30 1.25 18.80
N LEU A 282 -9.11 1.57 19.28
CA LEU A 282 -8.87 2.08 20.63
C LEU A 282 -8.89 3.61 20.59
N TRP A 283 -9.88 4.18 21.27
CA TRP A 283 -10.00 5.62 21.46
C TRP A 283 -9.16 6.06 22.66
N PRO A 284 -8.46 7.20 22.57
CA PRO A 284 -7.83 7.79 23.74
C PRO A 284 -8.86 8.19 24.79
N GLU A 285 -8.57 7.90 26.05
CA GLU A 285 -9.46 8.17 27.18
C GLU A 285 -9.61 9.70 27.39
N GLY A 286 -10.85 10.20 27.42
CA GLY A 286 -11.11 11.64 27.56
C GLY A 286 -10.68 12.52 26.38
N ASN A 287 -10.08 11.92 25.33
CA ASN A 287 -9.54 12.63 24.17
C ASN A 287 -9.86 11.91 22.84
N ALA A 288 -11.14 11.61 22.59
CA ALA A 288 -11.58 10.90 21.39
C ALA A 288 -11.29 11.64 20.06
N MET A 289 -10.98 12.95 20.12
CA MET A 289 -10.69 13.80 18.95
C MET A 289 -9.20 14.12 18.80
N ASP A 290 -8.30 13.29 19.38
CA ASP A 290 -6.84 13.49 19.37
C ASP A 290 -6.20 13.64 17.98
N THR A 291 -6.89 13.23 16.93
CA THR A 291 -6.47 13.34 15.53
C THR A 291 -6.90 14.64 14.85
N SER A 292 -7.72 15.47 15.51
CA SER A 292 -8.27 16.69 14.93
C SER A 292 -7.28 17.85 14.98
N PRO A 293 -7.12 18.62 13.89
CA PRO A 293 -6.26 19.80 13.86
C PRO A 293 -6.58 20.86 14.91
N ASN A 294 -7.85 20.93 15.34
CA ASN A 294 -8.34 21.97 16.26
C ASN A 294 -8.57 21.42 17.68
N ASN A 295 -8.01 20.26 18.02
CA ASN A 295 -8.20 19.67 19.33
C ASN A 295 -7.33 20.39 20.38
N PRO A 296 -7.91 21.04 21.41
CA PRO A 296 -7.11 21.77 22.40
C PRO A 296 -6.25 20.86 23.28
N GLN A 297 -6.61 19.58 23.43
CA GLN A 297 -5.80 18.61 24.19
C GLN A 297 -4.64 18.04 23.38
N GLY A 298 -4.58 18.31 22.06
CA GLY A 298 -3.57 17.75 21.17
C GLY A 298 -3.68 16.24 21.00
N VAL A 299 -2.57 15.63 20.56
CA VAL A 299 -2.45 14.18 20.34
C VAL A 299 -2.24 13.47 21.67
N ASP A 300 -2.87 12.31 21.86
CA ASP A 300 -2.56 11.41 22.97
C ASP A 300 -1.22 10.70 22.70
N VAL A 301 -0.14 11.32 23.15
CA VAL A 301 1.23 10.84 22.88
C VAL A 301 1.44 9.44 23.47
N GLU A 302 0.95 9.19 24.68
CA GLU A 302 1.15 7.91 25.37
C GLU A 302 0.57 6.73 24.58
N LEU A 303 -0.69 6.85 24.14
CA LEU A 303 -1.33 5.82 23.33
C LEU A 303 -0.67 5.70 21.95
N ARG A 304 -0.42 6.81 21.26
CA ARG A 304 0.10 6.77 19.88
C ARG A 304 1.53 6.27 19.81
N GLU A 305 2.38 6.59 20.79
CA GLU A 305 3.73 6.03 20.88
C GLU A 305 3.71 4.53 21.20
N ALA A 306 2.87 4.10 22.14
CA ALA A 306 2.69 2.68 22.44
C ALA A 306 2.19 1.88 21.22
N GLN A 307 1.26 2.45 20.45
CA GLN A 307 0.79 1.87 19.20
C GLN A 307 1.92 1.72 18.19
N ILE A 308 2.72 2.78 17.97
CA ILE A 308 3.86 2.70 17.07
C ILE A 308 4.87 1.66 17.53
N GLU A 309 5.23 1.59 18.81
CA GLU A 309 6.19 0.58 19.30
C GLU A 309 5.69 -0.86 19.06
N MET A 310 4.38 -1.10 19.20
CA MET A 310 3.78 -2.38 18.81
C MET A 310 3.86 -2.62 17.30
N ARG A 311 3.56 -1.61 16.47
CA ARG A 311 3.68 -1.71 15.01
C ARG A 311 5.10 -2.00 14.55
N LEU A 312 6.11 -1.44 15.22
CA LEU A 312 7.53 -1.74 14.99
C LEU A 312 7.82 -3.22 15.23
N GLY A 313 7.34 -3.78 16.35
CA GLY A 313 7.44 -5.21 16.65
C GLY A 313 6.74 -6.10 15.61
N GLU A 314 5.56 -5.70 15.15
CA GLU A 314 4.82 -6.43 14.10
C GLU A 314 5.59 -6.45 12.76
N ILE A 315 6.27 -5.35 12.42
CA ILE A 315 7.10 -5.25 11.21
C ILE A 315 8.33 -6.15 11.32
N GLU A 316 8.98 -6.23 12.48
CA GLU A 316 10.09 -7.16 12.74
C GLU A 316 9.66 -8.63 12.59
N GLU A 317 8.47 -8.99 13.11
CA GLU A 317 7.92 -10.33 12.96
C GLU A 317 7.56 -10.65 11.50
N ALA A 318 6.98 -9.70 10.76
CA ALA A 318 6.71 -9.89 9.34
C ALA A 318 8.01 -10.06 8.54
N TYR A 319 9.04 -9.27 8.82
CA TYR A 319 10.36 -9.41 8.18
C TYR A 319 10.99 -10.78 8.44
N HIS A 320 10.88 -11.30 9.67
CA HIS A 320 11.34 -12.64 9.99
C HIS A 320 10.62 -13.71 9.17
N VAL A 321 9.31 -13.60 8.99
CA VAL A 321 8.53 -14.54 8.17
C VAL A 321 8.93 -14.47 6.70
N LEU A 322 9.17 -13.27 6.16
CA LEU A 322 9.66 -13.09 4.79
C LEU A 322 11.05 -13.71 4.61
N THR A 323 11.92 -13.58 5.61
CA THR A 323 13.25 -14.22 5.63
C THR A 323 13.12 -15.74 5.55
N MET A 324 12.26 -16.35 6.38
CA MET A 324 11.99 -17.79 6.30
C MET A 324 11.47 -18.22 4.92
N ILE A 325 10.55 -17.46 4.31
CA ILE A 325 10.05 -17.75 2.96
C ILE A 325 11.21 -17.68 1.94
N ASN A 326 12.01 -16.62 2.01
CA ASN A 326 13.14 -16.39 1.10
C ASN A 326 14.27 -17.43 1.27
N ASP A 327 14.44 -17.98 2.47
CA ASP A 327 15.42 -19.06 2.74
C ASP A 327 14.93 -20.45 2.26
N GLY A 328 13.72 -20.53 1.71
CA GLY A 328 13.11 -21.79 1.25
C GLY A 328 12.36 -22.54 2.35
N ARG A 329 12.09 -21.91 3.49
CA ARG A 329 11.34 -22.48 4.63
C ARG A 329 9.86 -22.09 4.62
N GLY A 330 9.31 -21.76 3.44
CA GLY A 330 7.90 -21.38 3.28
C GLY A 330 6.90 -22.46 3.73
N GLU A 331 7.25 -23.73 3.62
CA GLU A 331 6.42 -24.82 4.14
C GLU A 331 6.28 -24.78 5.66
N GLU A 332 7.31 -24.36 6.39
CA GLU A 332 7.23 -24.19 7.84
C GLU A 332 6.26 -23.07 8.19
N VAL A 333 6.33 -21.94 7.47
CA VAL A 333 5.37 -20.83 7.59
C VAL A 333 3.95 -21.30 7.33
N GLN A 334 3.73 -22.10 6.28
CA GLN A 334 2.42 -22.67 5.98
C GLN A 334 1.89 -23.58 7.11
N LYS A 335 2.76 -24.39 7.74
CA LYS A 335 2.37 -25.28 8.85
C LYS A 335 1.89 -24.50 10.07
N VAL A 336 2.57 -23.40 10.42
CA VAL A 336 2.21 -22.55 11.58
C VAL A 336 1.17 -21.48 11.27
N ASN A 337 0.83 -21.27 9.99
CA ASN A 337 -0.16 -20.28 9.58
C ASN A 337 -1.54 -20.58 10.18
N LEU A 338 -2.08 -19.58 10.85
CA LEU A 338 -3.39 -19.60 11.48
C LEU A 338 -4.50 -19.23 10.51
N ARG A 339 -4.19 -18.60 9.35
CA ARG A 339 -5.18 -18.31 8.30
C ARG A 339 -5.56 -19.54 7.49
N LYS A 340 -6.28 -20.48 8.09
CA LYS A 340 -6.73 -21.74 7.46
C LYS A 340 -8.23 -22.01 7.61
N LYS A 341 -8.75 -23.01 6.89
CA LYS A 341 -10.16 -23.40 6.94
C LYS A 341 -10.66 -23.54 8.38
N GLY A 342 -11.79 -22.89 8.69
CA GLY A 342 -12.44 -22.95 10.01
C GLY A 342 -11.99 -21.88 11.02
N THR A 343 -10.92 -21.14 10.75
CA THR A 343 -10.48 -20.02 11.62
C THR A 343 -11.12 -18.70 11.22
N VAL A 344 -11.26 -17.77 12.17
CA VAL A 344 -11.99 -16.52 11.93
C VAL A 344 -11.25 -15.65 10.91
N GLY A 345 -12.01 -15.10 9.98
CA GLY A 345 -11.53 -14.22 8.92
C GLY A 345 -10.68 -14.89 7.83
N SER A 346 -10.49 -16.20 7.90
CA SER A 346 -9.68 -16.94 6.93
C SER A 346 -10.43 -17.26 5.65
N SER A 347 -9.67 -17.47 4.58
CA SER A 347 -10.20 -18.17 3.41
C SER A 347 -10.22 -19.68 3.69
N SER A 348 -11.07 -20.42 2.99
CA SER A 348 -11.06 -21.89 3.04
C SER A 348 -9.76 -22.49 2.51
N LYS A 349 -9.04 -21.77 1.64
CA LYS A 349 -7.80 -22.22 0.99
C LYS A 349 -6.53 -21.95 1.81
N GLY A 350 -6.56 -20.94 2.70
CA GLY A 350 -5.36 -20.50 3.42
C GLY A 350 -4.18 -20.25 2.48
N LEU A 351 -3.06 -20.94 2.72
CA LEU A 351 -1.86 -20.94 1.87
C LEU A 351 -1.72 -22.19 0.99
N GLU A 352 -2.77 -23.01 0.88
CA GLU A 352 -2.77 -24.20 0.03
C GLU A 352 -2.56 -23.83 -1.45
N GLY A 353 -1.76 -24.62 -2.16
CA GLY A 353 -1.46 -24.44 -3.57
C GLY A 353 -0.31 -23.48 -3.89
N ILE A 354 0.37 -22.92 -2.87
CA ILE A 354 1.60 -22.16 -3.09
C ILE A 354 2.77 -23.13 -3.27
N ASP A 355 3.53 -22.97 -4.35
CA ASP A 355 4.83 -23.60 -4.52
C ASP A 355 5.90 -22.76 -3.81
N TRP A 356 6.37 -23.21 -2.65
CA TRP A 356 7.35 -22.47 -1.85
C TRP A 356 8.77 -22.52 -2.43
N GLN A 357 9.09 -23.49 -3.29
CA GLN A 357 10.39 -23.53 -3.94
C GLN A 357 10.55 -22.35 -4.90
N ASP A 358 9.46 -21.90 -5.51
CA ASP A 358 9.47 -20.73 -6.38
C ASP A 358 9.82 -19.43 -5.67
N TRP A 359 9.73 -19.36 -4.34
CA TRP A 359 10.02 -18.16 -3.52
C TRP A 359 11.45 -18.10 -2.96
N LYS A 360 12.18 -19.22 -2.97
CA LYS A 360 13.54 -19.30 -2.44
C LYS A 360 14.49 -18.35 -3.17
N GLY A 361 15.14 -17.45 -2.43
CA GLY A 361 16.10 -16.47 -2.93
C GLY A 361 15.49 -15.36 -3.80
N ARG A 362 14.16 -15.23 -3.85
CA ARG A 362 13.46 -14.32 -4.79
C ARG A 362 13.18 -12.93 -4.25
N LEU A 363 13.50 -12.65 -2.99
CA LEU A 363 13.21 -11.36 -2.35
C LEU A 363 14.51 -10.61 -2.06
N HIS A 364 14.52 -9.30 -2.35
CA HIS A 364 15.58 -8.40 -1.89
C HIS A 364 15.26 -7.91 -0.47
N LEU A 365 15.77 -8.63 0.53
CA LEU A 365 15.50 -8.38 1.95
C LEU A 365 16.54 -7.49 2.65
N GLU A 366 17.59 -7.06 1.96
CA GLU A 366 18.64 -6.19 2.52
C GLU A 366 18.39 -4.70 2.28
N ASN A 367 17.46 -4.37 1.38
CA ASN A 367 17.15 -2.98 1.01
C ASN A 367 15.64 -2.79 0.81
N VAL A 368 14.87 -3.15 1.83
CA VAL A 368 13.40 -3.10 1.83
C VAL A 368 12.93 -1.64 1.91
N THR A 369 11.85 -1.33 1.21
CA THR A 369 11.18 -0.03 1.29
C THR A 369 10.14 -0.03 2.40
N MET A 370 10.22 0.92 3.34
CA MET A 370 9.10 1.16 4.26
C MET A 370 8.13 2.16 3.64
N THR A 371 6.84 1.84 3.61
CA THR A 371 5.78 2.78 3.20
C THR A 371 4.63 2.77 4.19
N GLY A 372 3.91 3.88 4.29
CA GLY A 372 2.69 3.89 5.05
C GLY A 372 1.86 5.14 4.87
N HIS A 373 0.56 4.98 5.10
CA HIS A 373 -0.44 6.03 4.95
C HIS A 373 -0.84 6.62 6.31
N SER A 374 -0.95 7.94 6.42
CA SER A 374 -1.43 8.62 7.64
C SER A 374 -0.62 8.22 8.87
N PHE A 375 -1.23 7.58 9.87
CA PHE A 375 -0.52 7.02 11.04
C PHE A 375 0.50 5.93 10.67
N GLY A 376 0.28 5.18 9.60
CA GLY A 376 1.29 4.30 9.02
C GLY A 376 2.46 5.06 8.38
N GLY A 377 2.23 6.29 7.93
CA GLY A 377 3.30 7.22 7.55
C GLY A 377 4.15 7.62 8.76
N ALA A 378 3.51 7.90 9.91
CA ALA A 378 4.22 8.15 11.16
C ALA A 378 5.04 6.93 11.64
N THR A 379 4.46 5.73 11.52
CA THR A 379 5.17 4.46 11.74
C THR A 379 6.39 4.35 10.82
N SER A 380 6.23 4.70 9.54
CA SER A 380 7.32 4.64 8.55
C SER A 380 8.47 5.56 8.92
N VAL A 381 8.19 6.80 9.36
CA VAL A 381 9.22 7.73 9.85
C VAL A 381 10.02 7.10 10.98
N GLN A 382 9.35 6.45 11.93
CA GLN A 382 10.03 5.82 13.07
C GLN A 382 10.89 4.62 12.67
N VAL A 383 10.39 3.76 11.78
CA VAL A 383 11.19 2.66 11.20
C VAL A 383 12.47 3.19 10.54
N ILE A 384 12.35 4.27 9.76
CA ILE A 384 13.49 4.88 9.03
C ILE A 384 14.47 5.55 9.99
N ARG A 385 13.97 6.24 11.01
CA ARG A 385 14.81 6.94 12.00
C ARG A 385 15.57 5.95 12.88
N LEU A 386 14.94 4.82 13.25
CA LEU A 386 15.53 3.73 14.03
C LEU A 386 16.36 2.78 13.16
N ALA A 387 17.28 3.32 12.36
CA ALA A 387 18.05 2.57 11.37
C ALA A 387 18.88 1.41 11.98
N ASP A 388 19.34 1.55 13.23
CA ASP A 388 20.10 0.48 13.92
C ASP A 388 19.20 -0.71 14.31
N ARG A 389 17.91 -0.47 14.58
CA ARG A 389 16.91 -1.52 14.81
C ARG A 389 16.43 -2.14 13.50
N PHE A 390 16.37 -1.34 12.42
CA PHE A 390 15.91 -1.74 11.10
C PHE A 390 17.01 -1.61 10.02
N PRO A 391 18.14 -2.32 10.14
CA PRO A 391 19.28 -2.15 9.22
C PRO A 391 18.97 -2.56 7.78
N TRP A 392 17.95 -3.42 7.59
CA TRP A 392 17.46 -3.93 6.31
C TRP A 392 16.51 -2.96 5.58
N ILE A 393 16.19 -1.81 6.18
CA ILE A 393 15.41 -0.75 5.54
C ILE A 393 16.34 0.19 4.77
N GLY A 394 16.09 0.30 3.47
CA GLY A 394 16.87 1.13 2.55
C GLY A 394 16.34 2.54 2.38
N GLN A 395 15.01 2.69 2.32
CA GLN A 395 14.34 3.95 1.98
C GLN A 395 12.89 3.97 2.47
N GLY A 396 12.32 5.18 2.52
CA GLY A 396 11.00 5.46 3.04
C GLY A 396 10.06 6.16 2.07
N VAL A 397 8.78 5.80 2.11
CA VAL A 397 7.69 6.50 1.41
C VAL A 397 6.61 6.89 2.41
N LEU A 398 6.32 8.17 2.53
CA LEU A 398 5.35 8.74 3.45
C LEU A 398 4.12 9.19 2.66
N LEU A 399 3.01 8.47 2.80
CA LEU A 399 1.76 8.77 2.12
C LEU A 399 0.86 9.58 3.05
N ASP A 400 0.83 10.89 2.86
CA ASP A 400 0.02 11.84 3.64
C ASP A 400 0.17 11.61 5.15
N ALA A 401 1.43 11.53 5.59
CA ALA A 401 1.79 11.15 6.96
C ALA A 401 1.18 12.09 8.00
N TRP A 402 0.74 11.51 9.10
CA TRP A 402 0.25 12.25 10.26
C TRP A 402 1.43 12.66 11.16
N GLY A 403 2.01 13.82 10.87
CA GLY A 403 3.17 14.39 11.57
C GLY A 403 3.00 14.48 13.09
N PRO A 404 1.85 14.94 13.62
CA PRO A 404 1.60 14.97 15.06
C PRO A 404 1.65 13.61 15.76
N GLY A 405 1.37 12.52 15.03
CA GLY A 405 1.49 11.16 15.55
C GLY A 405 2.90 10.58 15.50
N VAL A 406 3.91 11.32 15.00
CA VAL A 406 5.31 10.88 15.00
C VAL A 406 5.91 11.12 16.40
N PRO A 407 6.43 10.07 17.07
CA PRO A 407 7.12 10.21 18.35
C PRO A 407 8.25 11.23 18.28
N GLU A 408 8.49 11.92 19.39
CA GLU A 408 9.52 12.94 19.45
C GLU A 408 10.92 12.36 19.14
N ASN A 409 11.80 13.20 18.59
CA ASN A 409 13.13 12.75 18.23
C ASN A 409 13.99 12.56 19.49
N THR A 410 14.32 11.32 19.82
CA THR A 410 15.17 10.94 20.97
C THR A 410 16.68 11.05 20.70
N GLY A 411 17.09 11.68 19.59
CA GLY A 411 18.48 11.95 19.23
C GLY A 411 18.96 11.23 17.97
N GLN A 412 18.19 10.29 17.43
CA GLN A 412 18.52 9.60 16.19
C GLN A 412 18.18 10.46 14.96
N ARG A 413 18.99 10.33 13.90
CA ARG A 413 18.84 11.12 12.68
C ARG A 413 18.39 10.27 11.50
N ILE A 414 17.60 10.86 10.61
CA ILE A 414 17.23 10.25 9.34
C ILE A 414 18.45 10.20 8.42
N ARG A 415 18.87 8.99 8.07
CA ARG A 415 20.06 8.71 7.23
C ARG A 415 19.71 7.93 5.95
N LYS A 416 18.44 7.81 5.62
CA LYS A 416 17.94 7.05 4.49
C LYS A 416 17.03 7.93 3.62
N PRO A 417 16.98 7.71 2.30
CA PRO A 417 16.13 8.49 1.40
C PRO A 417 14.65 8.45 1.80
N ILE A 418 13.95 9.58 1.59
CA ILE A 418 12.52 9.71 1.88
C ILE A 418 11.78 10.34 0.70
N LEU A 419 10.63 9.78 0.35
CA LEU A 419 9.63 10.42 -0.50
C LEU A 419 8.37 10.69 0.31
N SER A 420 7.99 11.96 0.46
CA SER A 420 6.71 12.37 1.05
C SER A 420 5.73 12.81 -0.02
N ILE A 421 4.58 12.14 -0.10
CA ILE A 421 3.47 12.47 -1.01
C ILE A 421 2.25 12.86 -0.16
N GLY A 422 1.97 14.15 -0.04
CA GLY A 422 0.81 14.68 0.68
C GLY A 422 -0.41 14.93 -0.21
N SER A 423 -1.55 15.13 0.44
CA SER A 423 -2.78 15.62 -0.18
C SER A 423 -2.99 17.12 0.04
N GLU A 424 -3.71 17.81 -0.84
CA GLU A 424 -3.95 19.26 -0.71
C GLU A 424 -4.73 19.58 0.57
N ALA A 425 -5.72 18.75 0.91
CA ALA A 425 -6.49 18.95 2.14
C ALA A 425 -5.63 18.87 3.41
N PHE A 426 -4.70 17.91 3.49
CA PHE A 426 -3.77 17.77 4.61
C PHE A 426 -2.65 18.81 4.59
N MET A 427 -2.23 19.27 3.41
CA MET A 427 -1.26 20.35 3.26
C MET A 427 -1.73 21.64 3.95
N HIS A 428 -3.04 21.93 3.94
CA HIS A 428 -3.59 23.10 4.63
C HIS A 428 -3.57 23.00 6.17
N TRP A 429 -3.29 21.82 6.75
CA TRP A 429 -3.01 21.69 8.17
C TRP A 429 -1.54 22.04 8.42
N GLN A 430 -1.28 23.32 8.70
CA GLN A 430 0.08 23.86 8.77
C GLN A 430 0.99 23.10 9.75
N GLU A 431 0.52 22.83 10.97
CA GLU A 431 1.31 22.09 11.96
C GLU A 431 1.73 20.69 11.44
N ASN A 432 0.83 19.98 10.76
CA ASN A 432 1.15 18.69 10.17
C ASN A 432 2.16 18.83 9.04
N PHE A 433 1.95 19.80 8.15
CA PHE A 433 2.85 20.09 7.04
C PHE A 433 4.26 20.41 7.53
N ASP A 434 4.39 21.31 8.50
CA ASP A 434 5.68 21.75 9.08
C ASP A 434 6.41 20.58 9.74
N ARG A 435 5.69 19.69 10.44
CA ARG A 435 6.30 18.48 11.05
C ARG A 435 6.85 17.54 9.98
N VAL A 436 6.10 17.28 8.91
CA VAL A 436 6.54 16.41 7.80
C VAL A 436 7.68 17.05 7.00
N GLU A 437 7.64 18.36 6.80
CA GLU A 437 8.70 19.11 6.16
C GLU A 437 9.99 19.06 6.99
N LYS A 438 9.91 19.25 8.31
CA LYS A 438 11.04 19.11 9.22
C LYS A 438 11.68 17.73 9.14
N ILE A 439 10.88 16.67 9.03
CA ILE A 439 11.37 15.29 8.83
C ILE A 439 12.14 15.16 7.51
N CYS A 440 11.63 15.72 6.41
CA CYS A 440 12.30 15.65 5.12
C CYS A 440 13.58 16.50 5.09
N ARG A 441 13.56 17.70 5.69
CA ARG A 441 14.72 18.57 5.86
C ARG A 441 15.80 17.94 6.72
N GLU A 442 15.42 17.24 7.80
CA GLU A 442 16.36 16.46 8.62
C GLU A 442 17.20 15.51 7.76
N GLY A 443 16.61 14.87 6.75
CA GLY A 443 17.34 14.04 5.79
C GLY A 443 18.20 14.86 4.81
N LEU A 444 17.65 15.91 4.21
CA LEU A 444 18.40 16.78 3.29
C LEU A 444 19.67 17.37 3.95
N ASP A 445 19.57 17.79 5.20
CA ASP A 445 20.70 18.34 5.98
C ASP A 445 21.81 17.30 6.23
N GLN A 446 21.49 16.01 6.10
CA GLN A 446 22.45 14.90 6.15
C GLN A 446 22.96 14.47 4.76
N GLY A 447 22.56 15.18 3.70
CA GLY A 447 22.92 14.85 2.32
C GLY A 447 22.18 13.64 1.76
N VAL A 448 21.05 13.23 2.34
CA VAL A 448 20.24 12.13 1.80
C VAL A 448 19.15 12.62 0.86
N LEU A 449 18.80 11.79 -0.11
CA LEU A 449 17.80 12.12 -1.13
C LEU A 449 16.39 12.20 -0.51
N CYS A 450 15.85 13.40 -0.38
CA CYS A 450 14.52 13.61 0.20
C CYS A 450 13.64 14.51 -0.69
N TRP A 451 12.44 14.02 -1.00
CA TRP A 451 11.42 14.78 -1.72
C TRP A 451 10.18 14.97 -0.85
N GLN A 452 9.53 16.12 -1.00
CA GLN A 452 8.20 16.37 -0.46
C GLN A 452 7.34 17.03 -1.53
N MET A 453 6.18 16.45 -1.79
CA MET A 453 5.24 16.94 -2.80
C MET A 453 3.78 16.80 -2.37
N THR A 454 2.90 17.53 -3.03
CA THR A 454 1.44 17.46 -2.86
C THR A 454 0.76 17.20 -4.19
N ILE A 455 -0.19 16.26 -4.22
CA ILE A 455 -1.08 16.06 -5.36
C ILE A 455 -2.23 17.07 -5.26
N ARG A 456 -2.34 17.96 -6.24
CA ARG A 456 -3.38 19.01 -6.26
C ARG A 456 -4.76 18.43 -6.45
N GLY A 457 -5.74 19.04 -5.80
CA GLY A 457 -7.14 18.66 -5.77
C GLY A 457 -7.44 17.39 -4.98
N SER A 458 -6.45 16.83 -4.28
CA SER A 458 -6.59 15.59 -3.54
C SER A 458 -6.94 15.82 -2.07
N THR A 459 -7.54 14.80 -1.46
CA THR A 459 -7.93 14.75 -0.05
C THR A 459 -7.27 13.57 0.64
N HIS A 460 -7.31 13.51 1.97
CA HIS A 460 -6.63 12.47 2.74
C HIS A 460 -6.94 11.03 2.32
N LEU A 461 -8.22 10.76 1.98
CA LEU A 461 -8.68 9.45 1.55
C LEU A 461 -8.35 9.14 0.08
N SER A 462 -7.79 10.08 -0.68
CA SER A 462 -7.38 9.89 -2.08
C SER A 462 -6.28 8.84 -2.25
N GLN A 463 -5.55 8.54 -1.17
CA GLN A 463 -4.51 7.50 -1.11
C GLN A 463 -5.05 6.15 -0.60
N THR A 464 -6.37 5.96 -0.60
CA THR A 464 -7.02 4.70 -0.22
C THR A 464 -7.99 4.23 -1.30
N ASP A 465 -8.44 2.98 -1.21
CA ASP A 465 -9.43 2.41 -2.12
C ASP A 465 -10.79 3.11 -2.03
N PHE A 466 -11.09 3.83 -0.94
CA PHE A 466 -12.32 4.61 -0.83
C PHE A 466 -12.44 5.64 -1.96
N ALA A 467 -11.33 6.21 -2.43
CA ALA A 467 -11.31 7.18 -3.51
C ALA A 467 -11.90 6.62 -4.82
N VAL A 468 -11.58 5.36 -5.14
CA VAL A 468 -12.03 4.70 -6.37
C VAL A 468 -13.32 3.92 -6.21
N LEU A 469 -13.63 3.47 -5.00
CA LEU A 469 -14.91 2.81 -4.70
C LEU A 469 -16.04 3.83 -4.56
N TYR A 470 -15.79 4.99 -3.97
CA TYR A 470 -16.82 5.99 -3.65
C TYR A 470 -16.55 7.37 -4.28
N PRO A 471 -16.26 7.47 -5.59
CA PRO A 471 -15.81 8.72 -6.20
C PRO A 471 -16.85 9.84 -6.12
N ASN A 472 -18.14 9.52 -6.22
CA ASN A 472 -19.22 10.52 -6.13
C ASN A 472 -19.36 11.07 -4.71
N TRP A 473 -19.25 10.19 -3.70
CA TRP A 473 -19.31 10.56 -2.30
C TRP A 473 -18.08 11.40 -1.91
N MET A 474 -16.89 11.02 -2.38
CA MET A 474 -15.65 11.77 -2.20
C MET A 474 -15.68 13.15 -2.87
N ALA A 475 -16.27 13.26 -4.06
CA ALA A 475 -16.47 14.54 -4.73
C ALA A 475 -17.55 15.41 -4.07
N LEU A 476 -18.56 14.81 -3.42
CA LEU A 476 -19.66 15.55 -2.79
C LEU A 476 -19.35 15.99 -1.37
N LEU A 477 -18.83 15.09 -0.52
CA LEU A 477 -18.61 15.36 0.90
C LEU A 477 -17.19 15.85 1.20
N ALA A 478 -16.17 15.13 0.72
CA ALA A 478 -14.77 15.53 0.89
C ALA A 478 -14.32 16.59 -0.12
N LYS A 479 -15.17 16.90 -1.12
CA LYS A 479 -14.91 17.90 -2.15
C LYS A 479 -13.60 17.66 -2.90
N THR A 480 -13.27 16.38 -3.11
CA THR A 480 -12.09 15.98 -3.89
C THR A 480 -12.25 16.45 -5.33
N LEU A 481 -11.24 17.16 -5.85
CA LEU A 481 -11.24 17.79 -7.18
C LEU A 481 -10.50 16.94 -8.23
N VAL A 482 -9.43 16.26 -7.82
CA VAL A 482 -8.63 15.40 -8.70
C VAL A 482 -9.39 14.14 -9.08
N ASN A 483 -9.10 13.60 -10.27
CA ASN A 483 -9.62 12.30 -10.64
C ASN A 483 -8.97 11.20 -9.77
N PRO A 484 -9.75 10.37 -9.06
CA PRO A 484 -9.17 9.35 -8.16
C PRO A 484 -8.21 8.37 -8.83
N ARG A 485 -8.46 8.00 -10.11
CA ARG A 485 -7.57 7.11 -10.85
C ARG A 485 -6.26 7.81 -11.25
N ARG A 486 -6.32 9.11 -11.53
CA ARG A 486 -5.12 9.91 -11.84
C ARG A 486 -4.29 10.12 -10.58
N ALA A 487 -4.91 10.44 -9.45
CA ALA A 487 -4.22 10.55 -8.16
C ALA A 487 -3.50 9.24 -7.80
N LEU A 488 -4.16 8.08 -7.92
CA LEU A 488 -3.52 6.78 -7.71
C LEU A 488 -2.37 6.52 -8.68
N PHE A 489 -2.55 6.87 -9.96
CA PHE A 489 -1.49 6.72 -10.97
C PHE A 489 -0.27 7.59 -10.64
N LEU A 490 -0.48 8.85 -10.25
CA LEU A 490 0.58 9.77 -9.83
C LEU A 490 1.31 9.18 -8.61
N THR A 491 0.58 8.75 -7.57
CA THR A 491 1.18 8.11 -6.38
C THR A 491 2.06 6.90 -6.75
N VAL A 492 1.54 5.94 -7.52
CA VAL A 492 2.29 4.74 -7.90
C VAL A 492 3.50 5.10 -8.78
N THR A 493 3.32 5.99 -9.76
CA THR A 493 4.40 6.37 -10.68
C THR A 493 5.52 7.11 -9.94
N THR A 494 5.20 8.06 -9.07
CA THR A 494 6.20 8.77 -8.26
C THR A 494 6.98 7.82 -7.36
N ILE A 495 6.31 6.84 -6.74
CA ILE A 495 6.99 5.82 -5.93
C ILE A 495 7.98 5.03 -6.78
N LEU A 496 7.59 4.59 -7.97
CA LEU A 496 8.48 3.85 -8.87
C LEU A 496 9.65 4.72 -9.36
N GLU A 497 9.43 5.99 -9.67
CA GLU A 497 10.50 6.94 -9.97
C GLU A 497 11.48 7.07 -8.79
N PHE A 498 10.98 7.19 -7.56
CA PHE A 498 11.82 7.26 -6.37
C PHE A 498 12.65 5.99 -6.16
N LEU A 499 12.08 4.82 -6.43
CA LEU A 499 12.81 3.55 -6.37
C LEU A 499 13.92 3.48 -7.44
N ARG A 500 13.79 4.18 -8.58
CA ARG A 500 14.89 4.28 -9.56
C ARG A 500 16.11 5.01 -9.01
N TYR A 501 15.89 6.03 -8.18
CA TYR A 501 16.99 6.78 -7.58
C TYR A 501 17.62 6.04 -6.39
N THR A 502 16.83 5.25 -5.66
CA THR A 502 17.22 4.79 -4.31
C THR A 502 17.58 3.31 -4.21
N LEU A 503 17.00 2.43 -5.04
CA LEU A 503 17.36 1.01 -5.02
C LEU A 503 18.74 0.78 -5.66
N PRO A 504 19.56 -0.16 -5.17
CA PRO A 504 20.78 -0.58 -5.84
C PRO A 504 20.57 -0.93 -7.32
N ALA A 505 21.56 -0.67 -8.18
CA ALA A 505 21.45 -0.88 -9.62
C ALA A 505 21.03 -2.32 -9.96
N GLU A 506 21.64 -3.31 -9.30
CA GLU A 506 21.31 -4.74 -9.40
C GLU A 506 19.83 -5.05 -9.09
N HIS A 507 19.18 -4.30 -8.20
CA HIS A 507 17.78 -4.51 -7.82
C HIS A 507 16.79 -3.88 -8.81
N ARG A 508 17.23 -2.91 -9.65
CA ARG A 508 16.34 -2.11 -10.51
C ARG A 508 16.55 -2.29 -12.02
N THR A 509 17.75 -2.68 -12.49
CA THR A 509 18.14 -2.62 -13.91
C THR A 509 17.17 -3.35 -14.86
N ARG A 510 16.51 -4.42 -14.41
CA ARG A 510 15.56 -5.19 -15.22
C ARG A 510 14.07 -4.80 -15.03
N PHE A 511 13.75 -4.02 -13.99
CA PHE A 511 12.39 -3.46 -13.79
C PHE A 511 12.25 -2.05 -14.36
N GLU A 512 13.36 -1.31 -14.47
CA GLU A 512 13.37 0.10 -14.87
C GLU A 512 12.70 0.36 -16.22
N THR A 513 12.87 -0.56 -17.19
CA THR A 513 12.24 -0.48 -18.51
C THR A 513 10.72 -0.69 -18.48
N ALA A 514 10.20 -1.36 -17.43
CA ALA A 514 8.77 -1.63 -17.27
C ALA A 514 8.06 -0.54 -16.44
N TRP A 515 8.79 0.21 -15.62
CA TRP A 515 8.20 1.25 -14.78
C TRP A 515 7.80 2.49 -15.61
N PRO A 516 6.62 3.08 -15.38
CA PRO A 516 6.26 4.34 -16.01
C PRO A 516 7.15 5.47 -15.48
N SER A 517 7.31 6.53 -16.29
CA SER A 517 7.86 7.81 -15.82
C SER A 517 7.06 8.95 -16.42
N GLU A 518 6.74 9.94 -15.59
CA GLU A 518 6.27 11.26 -16.03
C GLU A 518 7.24 12.38 -15.61
N HIS A 519 8.43 12.02 -15.12
CA HIS A 519 9.47 12.93 -14.63
C HIS A 519 8.95 13.81 -13.49
N ILE A 520 8.14 13.23 -12.60
CA ILE A 520 7.47 13.94 -11.51
C ILE A 520 8.50 14.46 -10.51
N LEU A 521 9.46 13.62 -10.14
CA LEU A 521 10.54 13.98 -9.21
C LEU A 521 11.55 15.01 -9.77
N GLU A 522 11.49 15.27 -11.07
CA GLU A 522 12.28 16.29 -11.76
C GLU A 522 11.55 17.64 -11.86
N THR A 523 10.31 17.73 -11.36
CA THR A 523 9.56 18.99 -11.28
C THR A 523 10.33 19.99 -10.41
N PRO A 524 10.50 21.25 -10.85
CA PRO A 524 11.10 22.29 -10.02
C PRO A 524 10.29 22.56 -8.74
N SER A 525 10.97 22.97 -7.66
CA SER A 525 10.29 23.41 -6.44
C SER A 525 9.34 24.58 -6.73
N SER A 526 8.15 24.51 -6.16
CA SER A 526 7.00 25.35 -6.50
C SER A 526 6.81 26.54 -5.56
N ASP A 527 7.89 27.05 -4.95
CA ASP A 527 7.85 28.06 -3.88
C ASP A 527 7.02 29.31 -4.21
N THR A 528 6.90 29.66 -5.49
CA THR A 528 6.10 30.81 -5.98
C THR A 528 4.75 30.43 -6.61
N MET A 529 4.35 29.16 -6.61
CA MET A 529 3.16 28.64 -7.32
C MET A 529 2.11 27.96 -6.41
N ILE A 530 2.35 27.87 -5.11
CA ILE A 530 1.37 27.29 -4.17
C ILE A 530 0.26 28.31 -3.92
N THR A 531 -0.96 27.98 -4.34
CA THR A 531 -2.15 28.81 -4.10
C THR A 531 -3.00 28.21 -2.99
N PHE A 532 -3.62 29.06 -2.17
CA PHE A 532 -4.50 28.64 -1.07
C PHE A 532 -5.99 28.64 -1.45
N ASP A 533 -6.28 28.65 -2.75
CA ASP A 533 -7.63 28.90 -3.31
C ASP A 533 -8.68 27.87 -2.84
N HIS A 534 -8.25 26.63 -2.49
CA HIS A 534 -9.14 25.58 -2.00
C HIS A 534 -9.05 25.34 -0.49
N ARG A 535 -8.40 26.23 0.26
CA ARG A 535 -8.30 26.10 1.71
C ARG A 535 -9.70 26.17 2.35
N PRO A 536 -10.13 25.15 3.11
CA PRO A 536 -11.41 25.19 3.82
C PRO A 536 -11.35 26.11 5.05
N ASP A 537 -12.52 26.46 5.60
CA ASP A 537 -12.61 27.08 6.92
C ASP A 537 -11.96 26.18 7.98
N ASP A 538 -11.42 26.77 9.06
CA ASP A 538 -10.61 26.06 10.06
C ASP A 538 -11.27 24.79 10.62
N LYS A 539 -12.59 24.83 10.85
CA LYS A 539 -13.39 23.67 11.30
C LYS A 539 -13.34 22.45 10.38
N TRP A 540 -12.91 22.61 9.12
CA TRP A 540 -12.90 21.59 8.09
C TRP A 540 -11.49 21.33 7.50
N ILE A 541 -10.45 21.93 8.08
CA ILE A 541 -9.05 21.68 7.71
C ILE A 541 -8.74 20.18 7.82
N ALA A 542 -7.88 19.67 6.91
CA ALA A 542 -7.53 18.26 6.74
C ALA A 542 -8.66 17.32 6.30
N ALA A 543 -9.94 17.71 6.43
CA ALA A 543 -11.10 16.87 6.13
C ALA A 543 -11.65 17.04 4.71
N ARG A 544 -11.69 18.26 4.17
CA ARG A 544 -12.26 18.56 2.83
C ARG A 544 -11.65 19.81 2.20
N LEU A 545 -11.79 19.96 0.89
CA LEU A 545 -11.42 21.18 0.17
C LEU A 545 -12.59 22.17 0.06
N LYS A 546 -12.31 23.45 -0.17
CA LYS A 546 -13.30 24.47 -0.54
C LYS A 546 -13.42 24.55 -2.05
N ILE A 547 -14.65 24.63 -2.56
CA ILE A 547 -14.93 24.82 -3.98
C ILE A 547 -15.67 26.14 -4.13
N GLU A 548 -15.03 27.12 -4.75
CA GLU A 548 -15.71 28.36 -5.13
C GLU A 548 -16.71 28.10 -6.27
N SER A 549 -17.88 28.73 -6.21
CA SER A 549 -18.92 28.60 -7.25
C SER A 549 -19.29 27.15 -7.58
N GLU A 550 -19.49 26.32 -6.55
CA GLU A 550 -19.69 24.87 -6.64
C GLU A 550 -20.78 24.43 -7.64
N PHE A 551 -21.90 25.15 -7.71
CA PHE A 551 -22.98 24.87 -8.65
C PHE A 551 -22.51 24.99 -10.11
N SER A 552 -21.88 26.11 -10.46
CA SER A 552 -21.39 26.40 -11.81
C SER A 552 -20.31 25.42 -12.23
N LEU A 553 -19.39 25.07 -11.33
CA LEU A 553 -18.33 24.10 -11.59
C LEU A 553 -18.91 22.71 -11.86
N ARG A 554 -19.84 22.23 -11.01
CA ARG A 554 -20.50 20.91 -11.19
C ARG A 554 -21.34 20.87 -12.47
N LEU A 555 -22.01 21.96 -12.83
CA LEU A 555 -22.77 22.07 -14.08
C LEU A 555 -21.83 22.00 -15.29
N SER A 556 -20.72 22.74 -15.27
CA SER A 556 -19.72 22.71 -16.34
C SER A 556 -19.10 21.31 -16.52
N TYR A 557 -18.80 20.62 -15.42
CA TYR A 557 -18.34 19.24 -15.41
C TYR A 557 -19.38 18.30 -16.02
N TRP A 558 -20.66 18.42 -15.65
CA TRP A 558 -21.73 17.60 -16.20
C TRP A 558 -21.92 17.84 -17.70
N VAL A 559 -21.82 19.08 -18.18
CA VAL A 559 -21.85 19.42 -19.61
C VAL A 559 -20.66 18.80 -20.34
N ARG A 560 -19.43 18.97 -19.81
CA ARG A 560 -18.20 18.34 -20.33
C ARG A 560 -18.35 16.83 -20.39
N TRP A 561 -18.87 16.21 -19.33
CA TRP A 561 -19.10 14.78 -19.23
C TRP A 561 -20.13 14.30 -20.25
N ARG A 562 -21.26 15.00 -20.42
CA ARG A 562 -22.27 14.66 -21.46
C ARG A 562 -21.69 14.74 -22.87
N ARG A 563 -20.91 15.78 -23.18
CA ARG A 563 -20.20 15.93 -24.47
C ARG A 563 -19.21 14.79 -24.68
N ARG A 564 -18.38 14.49 -23.68
CA ARG A 564 -17.41 13.38 -23.72
C ARG A 564 -18.08 12.01 -23.77
N ARG A 565 -19.24 11.81 -23.14
CA ARG A 565 -19.98 10.53 -23.18
C ARG A 565 -20.51 10.22 -24.59
N ARG A 566 -20.88 11.26 -25.34
CA ARG A 566 -21.24 11.12 -26.78
C ARG A 566 -20.01 10.73 -27.62
N ALA A 567 -18.83 11.29 -27.33
CA ALA A 567 -17.57 10.92 -27.99
C ALA A 567 -17.02 9.53 -27.54
N ARG A 568 -17.29 9.11 -26.30
CA ARG A 568 -16.78 7.87 -25.67
C ARG A 568 -17.49 6.58 -26.07
N ARG A 569 -18.53 6.61 -26.92
CA ARG A 569 -19.11 5.38 -27.47
C ARG A 569 -18.10 4.55 -28.29
N GLN A 570 -16.94 5.14 -28.67
CA GLN A 570 -15.86 4.47 -29.41
C GLN A 570 -14.63 4.06 -28.58
N ALA A 571 -14.48 4.48 -27.31
CA ALA A 571 -13.26 4.22 -26.53
C ALA A 571 -13.58 3.70 -25.13
N ARG A 572 -13.77 2.38 -25.01
CA ARG A 572 -13.85 1.66 -23.73
C ARG A 572 -12.65 0.71 -23.64
N ARG A 573 -11.93 0.79 -22.51
CA ARG A 573 -10.74 0.03 -22.09
C ARG A 573 -9.40 0.71 -22.40
N ALA A 574 -9.01 1.64 -21.55
CA ALA A 574 -7.62 1.89 -21.15
C ALA A 574 -7.64 2.87 -19.97
N VAL A 575 -6.75 2.69 -19.00
CA VAL A 575 -6.35 3.77 -18.09
C VAL A 575 -5.47 4.69 -18.95
N PRO A 576 -5.83 5.97 -19.15
CA PRO A 576 -4.99 6.90 -19.89
C PRO A 576 -3.73 7.17 -19.09
N ILE A 577 -2.65 6.50 -19.50
CA ILE A 577 -1.37 7.20 -19.72
C ILE A 577 -1.72 8.40 -20.60
N THR A 578 -1.11 9.54 -20.33
CA THR A 578 -1.09 10.69 -21.22
C THR A 578 -0.67 10.26 -22.62
N SER A 579 -1.60 9.74 -23.43
CA SER A 579 -1.30 9.39 -24.81
C SER A 579 -1.24 10.69 -25.59
N ALA A 580 -0.35 10.72 -26.57
CA ALA A 580 -0.26 11.71 -27.63
C ALA A 580 -1.57 11.90 -28.44
N ALA A 581 -2.72 11.38 -27.98
CA ALA A 581 -4.05 11.50 -28.59
C ALA A 581 -5.09 12.25 -27.72
N GLY A 582 -4.69 12.97 -26.67
CA GLY A 582 -5.38 14.21 -26.26
C GLY A 582 -6.83 14.13 -25.74
N ALA A 583 -7.27 13.03 -25.11
CA ALA A 583 -8.58 13.00 -24.43
C ALA A 583 -8.42 12.88 -22.90
N PRO A 584 -8.55 13.99 -22.13
CA PRO A 584 -8.26 13.98 -20.69
C PRO A 584 -9.26 13.17 -19.86
N LEU A 585 -8.74 12.42 -18.89
CA LEU A 585 -9.47 11.92 -17.72
C LEU A 585 -9.88 13.12 -16.86
N GLY A 586 -11.04 13.72 -17.14
CA GLY A 586 -11.49 14.89 -16.39
C GLY A 586 -11.67 14.57 -14.90
N GLY A 587 -10.88 15.24 -14.06
CA GLY A 587 -11.30 15.60 -12.71
C GLY A 587 -12.39 16.69 -12.77
N LEU A 588 -12.75 17.25 -11.61
CA LEU A 588 -13.68 18.39 -11.58
C LEU A 588 -13.04 19.64 -12.23
N ILE A 589 -11.70 19.70 -12.19
CA ILE A 589 -10.84 20.72 -12.79
C ILE A 589 -9.74 19.99 -13.61
N ASP A 590 -9.27 20.61 -14.69
CA ASP A 590 -8.03 20.23 -15.38
C ASP A 590 -6.93 21.19 -14.90
N TRP A 591 -5.75 20.68 -14.54
CA TRP A 591 -4.66 21.47 -13.98
C TRP A 591 -3.51 21.60 -14.98
N ASP A 592 -2.86 22.77 -15.03
CA ASP A 592 -1.64 22.98 -15.83
C ASP A 592 -0.44 22.22 -15.26
N SER A 593 -0.35 22.16 -13.92
CA SER A 593 0.52 21.25 -13.17
C SER A 593 -0.33 20.53 -12.12
N GLU A 594 -0.26 19.20 -12.07
CA GLU A 594 -1.00 18.38 -11.10
C GLU A 594 -0.27 18.23 -9.75
N ILE A 595 1.01 18.63 -9.69
CA ILE A 595 1.90 18.43 -8.55
C ILE A 595 2.43 19.78 -8.06
N TRP A 596 2.44 19.95 -6.74
CA TRP A 596 3.29 20.95 -6.07
C TRP A 596 4.49 20.23 -5.46
N MET A 597 5.70 20.61 -5.89
CA MET A 597 6.95 20.11 -5.31
C MET A 597 7.42 21.11 -4.26
N HIS A 598 7.48 20.68 -2.99
CA HIS A 598 7.86 21.53 -1.86
C HIS A 598 9.34 21.40 -1.53
N LEU A 599 9.85 20.17 -1.50
CA LEU A 599 11.26 19.88 -1.29
C LEU A 599 11.75 18.93 -2.37
N ARG A 600 12.96 19.19 -2.85
CA ARG A 600 13.66 18.37 -3.83
C ARG A 600 15.16 18.38 -3.50
N PRO A 601 15.86 17.24 -3.58
CA PRO A 601 17.30 17.21 -3.39
C PRO A 601 18.01 17.74 -4.65
N GLU A 602 19.21 18.29 -4.46
CA GLU A 602 20.13 18.54 -5.57
C GLU A 602 20.66 17.20 -6.07
N ILE A 603 20.30 16.83 -7.31
CA ILE A 603 20.76 15.60 -7.93
C ILE A 603 21.85 15.98 -8.92
N ASP A 604 23.08 15.57 -8.65
CA ASP A 604 24.18 15.81 -9.59
C ASP A 604 23.91 15.05 -10.90
N SER A 605 24.12 15.70 -12.03
CA SER A 605 23.72 15.21 -13.36
C SER A 605 24.36 13.87 -13.76
N SER A 606 25.46 13.49 -13.09
CA SER A 606 26.16 12.21 -13.24
C SER A 606 25.54 11.05 -12.43
N SER A 607 24.71 11.36 -11.44
CA SER A 607 24.06 10.40 -10.51
C SER A 607 22.61 10.05 -10.88
N ALA A 608 21.99 10.82 -11.77
CA ALA A 608 20.67 10.51 -12.30
C ALA A 608 20.71 9.21 -13.12
N PRO A 609 19.72 8.30 -12.99
CA PRO A 609 19.67 7.10 -13.82
C PRO A 609 19.70 7.50 -15.29
N SER A 610 20.68 6.98 -16.04
CA SER A 610 20.93 7.42 -17.41
C SER A 610 19.67 7.23 -18.25
N SER A 611 19.11 8.33 -18.77
CA SER A 611 18.13 8.26 -19.86
C SER A 611 18.89 7.81 -21.11
N LYS A 612 19.09 6.50 -21.28
CA LYS A 612 19.64 5.95 -22.53
C LYS A 612 18.64 6.21 -23.65
N THR A 613 18.75 7.37 -24.26
CA THR A 613 18.34 7.61 -25.64
C THR A 613 19.31 6.84 -26.51
N VAL A 614 19.01 5.57 -26.75
CA VAL A 614 19.70 4.80 -27.80
C VAL A 614 19.29 5.41 -29.13
N THR A 615 20.21 6.14 -29.74
CA THR A 615 20.07 6.61 -31.13
C THR A 615 20.37 5.44 -32.06
N PRO A 616 19.51 5.12 -33.04
CA PRO A 616 19.84 4.12 -34.06
C PRO A 616 20.42 4.76 -35.33
N GLU A 617 21.53 4.16 -35.79
CA GLU A 617 22.03 4.02 -37.18
C GLU A 617 22.65 5.27 -37.84
N GLY A 618 23.86 5.23 -38.43
CA GLY A 618 24.38 4.28 -39.43
C GLY A 618 24.13 4.91 -40.81
N GLU A 619 25.09 5.17 -41.71
CA GLU A 619 25.84 4.18 -42.48
C GLU A 619 26.90 4.83 -43.42
N PHE A 620 27.96 4.06 -43.67
CA PHE A 620 28.75 3.87 -44.91
C PHE A 620 29.20 5.06 -45.79
N MET A 621 30.54 5.17 -45.99
CA MET A 621 31.10 5.24 -47.35
C MET A 621 32.58 4.81 -47.47
N SER A 622 32.78 3.87 -48.40
CA SER A 622 33.96 3.49 -49.19
C SER A 622 35.37 3.34 -48.57
N LYS A 623 35.89 2.11 -48.66
CA LYS A 623 37.31 1.81 -48.83
C LYS A 623 37.85 2.49 -50.10
N THR A 624 38.90 3.29 -49.98
CA THR A 624 39.96 3.41 -51.00
C THR A 624 41.30 3.55 -50.30
N ALA A 625 42.28 2.78 -50.78
CA ALA A 625 43.64 2.73 -50.30
C ALA A 625 44.43 3.96 -50.78
N SER A 626 45.33 4.50 -49.95
CA SER A 626 46.59 5.08 -50.42
C SER A 626 47.63 5.17 -49.29
N ASN A 627 48.86 4.88 -49.69
CA ASN A 627 50.10 4.82 -48.92
C ASN A 627 50.53 6.17 -48.32
N ALA A 628 51.19 6.13 -47.16
CA ALA A 628 52.42 6.89 -46.84
C ALA A 628 52.86 6.55 -45.40
N SER A 629 53.78 5.60 -45.20
CA SER A 629 55.22 5.84 -44.92
C SER A 629 55.50 6.79 -43.73
N VAL A 630 55.84 6.20 -42.57
CA VAL A 630 56.56 6.85 -41.48
C VAL A 630 58.05 6.55 -41.66
N PRO A 631 58.97 7.55 -41.72
CA PRO A 631 60.39 7.28 -41.62
C PRO A 631 60.87 7.33 -40.17
N ILE A 632 61.63 6.30 -39.79
CA ILE A 632 62.51 6.28 -38.63
C ILE A 632 63.90 6.72 -39.11
N ALA A 633 64.45 7.79 -38.52
CA ALA A 633 65.90 8.00 -38.31
C ALA A 633 66.06 9.09 -37.23
N SER A 634 66.60 8.83 -36.03
CA SER A 634 68.01 8.56 -35.70
C SER A 634 68.96 9.73 -36.03
N SER A 635 69.26 10.56 -35.03
CA SER A 635 70.59 10.63 -34.36
C SER A 635 71.08 12.06 -34.04
N ARG A 636 71.81 12.14 -32.91
CA ARG A 636 72.84 13.14 -32.51
C ARG A 636 72.27 14.53 -32.16
N THR A 637 72.56 15.13 -31.01
CA THR A 637 73.71 15.09 -30.08
C THR A 637 73.23 15.41 -28.68
#